data_AF-E4ZID3-F1
#
_entry.id   AF-E4ZID3-F1
#
_cell.length_a   1.000
_cell.length_b   1.000
_cell.length_c   1.000
_cell.angle_alpha   90.00
_cell.angle_beta   90.00
_cell.angle_gamma   90.00
#
_symmetry.space_group_name_H-M   'P 1'
#
loop_
_entity.id
_entity.type
_entity.pdbx_description
1 polymer ?
#
loop_
_entity_poly.entity_id
_entity_poly.type
_entity_poly.pdbx_seq_one_letter_code
_entity_poly.pdbx_strand_id
1 'polypeptide(L)'
;MPPAGNEYAAEQLKNIGNKCFKNGDYEQAEAHYSQAIQKNSANPLLFTNRANARLKLEKWEGVIDDSIRSIELLKDNMKAFFYLDETCPSIAILLSSQNECNAKMTTAQAQLAINHPNEALSSALMAYQLCTNSTQQTSNAATISALVLRCKKAKWDIRERERVRRRGGLLADLEAMLETQYKKDMDDIDARIEANEVTRVAGQEEKAERKSDFEKKRDDLRTAFAISDPENQQKREVPDYLVDGITFEIMHDPVVTKNGRSYERATLIEHLKRSPTDPLTRETLTIGDLRPNIALKEACTEFMEQNSGWVYDCEEVRMNVNPRLFRITNLSRYSLESQQQLHSHRRPYVLSAILIAMKNTAGMRNLRMRPVIPRCRPAQHLFQHPTRHATNATEAAAATVTATNVRSGGTRARNLVYGTILTVGLSFGYLYVTDTRASIHEWLVVPALRQIYPDGEEAHQAGTRILKALHNFGLNPRERGIADSQGDLTVPVFGHTLSNPIGTSAGIDKGAEIPTPLFELGAAVVEVGAITLLPQEGNPKPRVFRLPSQNALINRYGFNSEGAEHVATRLRQRVREFAYHKGLGMDEEAERAVLDGEAGVPPGSLLPGRLLAVQVAKNKTTSENDIEAVVRDYATTVGHVGKYADILVVNVSSPNTPGLRTLQNVEPLTRLLSGVVQAVKNIDRKTKPAIMVKVSPDEDSEEQISGICEAVWDSGVDGVIVGNTTKKRPDPLPRGYALPASEAKLLLEQGGYSGPQMFERTLALVTKYRKALDQGPKHPTFSTSSSTAATIADNSQ
;
A
#
# COMPACT_ATOMS: atom_id res chain seq x y z
N MET A 1 34.49 19.36 15.25
CA MET A 1 35.67 18.96 14.46
C MET A 1 36.64 18.25 15.38
N PRO A 2 37.25 17.12 14.97
CA PRO A 2 38.31 16.46 15.73
C PRO A 2 39.58 17.35 15.79
N PRO A 3 40.46 17.18 16.79
CA PRO A 3 41.68 17.99 16.92
C PRO A 3 42.65 17.70 15.75
N ALA A 4 43.32 18.75 15.24
CA ALA A 4 44.11 18.75 13.99
C ALA A 4 45.23 17.68 13.87
N GLY A 5 45.64 17.04 14.97
CA GLY A 5 46.60 15.93 14.97
C GLY A 5 46.01 14.56 14.61
N ASN A 6 44.70 14.36 14.77
CA ASN A 6 44.06 13.05 14.57
C ASN A 6 43.80 12.72 13.10
N GLU A 7 43.62 13.72 12.23
CA GLU A 7 43.38 13.50 10.79
C GLU A 7 44.63 12.98 10.07
N TYR A 8 45.79 13.55 10.36
CA TYR A 8 47.07 13.09 9.81
C TYR A 8 47.38 11.64 10.24
N ALA A 9 47.15 11.32 11.52
CA ALA A 9 47.31 9.96 12.03
C ALA A 9 46.36 8.96 11.36
N ALA A 10 45.10 9.34 11.13
CA ALA A 10 44.12 8.52 10.40
C ALA A 10 44.55 8.28 8.95
N GLU A 11 45.14 9.26 8.28
CA GLU A 11 45.64 9.13 6.92
C GLU A 11 46.87 8.21 6.79
N GLN A 12 47.79 8.26 7.75
CA GLN A 12 48.92 7.31 7.80
C GLN A 12 48.44 5.87 7.98
N LEU A 13 47.51 5.65 8.92
CA LEU A 13 46.88 4.34 9.15
C LEU A 13 46.12 3.83 7.91
N LYS A 14 45.38 4.71 7.23
CA LYS A 14 44.74 4.40 5.94
C LYS A 14 45.76 3.96 4.90
N ASN A 15 46.89 4.63 4.79
CA ASN A 15 47.93 4.30 3.80
C ASN A 15 48.63 2.97 4.12
N ILE A 16 48.83 2.65 5.39
CA ILE A 16 49.33 1.33 5.82
C ILE A 16 48.28 0.25 5.49
N GLY A 17 47.02 0.47 5.84
CA GLY A 17 45.92 -0.44 5.48
C GLY A 17 45.81 -0.68 3.97
N ASN A 18 45.97 0.37 3.15
CA ASN A 18 45.99 0.26 1.69
C ASN A 18 47.17 -0.59 1.18
N LYS A 19 48.35 -0.52 1.82
CA LYS A 19 49.51 -1.37 1.50
C LYS A 19 49.24 -2.82 1.86
N CYS A 20 48.71 -3.09 3.06
CA CYS A 20 48.31 -4.44 3.49
C CYS A 20 47.27 -5.04 2.53
N PHE A 21 46.25 -4.26 2.16
CA PHE A 21 45.21 -4.68 1.22
C PHE A 21 45.78 -5.03 -0.16
N LYS A 22 46.74 -4.24 -0.68
CA LYS A 22 47.43 -4.53 -1.94
C LYS A 22 48.31 -5.78 -1.87
N ASN A 23 48.89 -6.06 -0.71
CA ASN A 23 49.72 -7.24 -0.47
C ASN A 23 48.89 -8.52 -0.20
N GLY A 24 47.55 -8.41 -0.16
CA GLY A 24 46.65 -9.55 0.10
C GLY A 24 46.46 -9.88 1.59
N ASP A 25 47.03 -9.09 2.50
CA ASP A 25 46.87 -9.25 3.95
C ASP A 25 45.63 -8.46 4.41
N TYR A 26 44.47 -9.09 4.30
CA TYR A 26 43.17 -8.46 4.54
C TYR A 26 42.86 -8.29 6.04
N GLU A 27 43.40 -9.16 6.91
CA GLU A 27 43.20 -9.05 8.37
C GLU A 27 43.93 -7.84 8.94
N GLN A 28 45.20 -7.64 8.56
CA GLN A 28 45.94 -6.44 8.97
C GLN A 28 45.39 -5.17 8.32
N ALA A 29 44.88 -5.27 7.09
CA ALA A 29 44.18 -4.15 6.47
C ALA A 29 42.92 -3.74 7.27
N GLU A 30 42.08 -4.70 7.68
CA GLU A 30 40.90 -4.43 8.53
C GLU A 30 41.29 -3.78 9.86
N ALA A 31 42.35 -4.28 10.51
CA ALA A 31 42.84 -3.75 11.78
C ALA A 31 43.30 -2.29 11.63
N HIS A 32 44.11 -1.98 10.61
CA HIS A 32 44.58 -0.62 10.35
C HIS A 32 43.46 0.34 9.93
N TYR A 33 42.47 -0.11 9.15
CA TYR A 33 41.29 0.72 8.86
C TYR A 33 40.43 0.96 10.10
N SER A 34 40.29 -0.02 10.98
CA SER A 34 39.56 0.14 12.24
C SER A 34 40.24 1.15 13.17
N GLN A 35 41.58 1.10 13.26
CA GLN A 35 42.36 2.11 13.97
C GLN A 35 42.22 3.50 13.33
N ALA A 36 42.20 3.58 11.99
CA ALA A 36 41.99 4.85 11.27
C ALA A 36 40.59 5.44 11.57
N ILE A 37 39.55 4.61 11.61
CA ILE A 37 38.17 5.03 11.93
C ILE A 37 38.06 5.57 13.36
N GLN A 38 38.76 4.95 14.33
CA GLN A 38 38.80 5.47 15.71
C GLN A 38 39.43 6.87 15.78
N LYS A 39 40.36 7.19 14.89
CA LYS A 39 41.01 8.50 14.82
C LYS A 39 40.20 9.53 14.02
N ASN A 40 39.50 9.10 12.97
CA ASN A 40 38.63 9.95 12.17
C ASN A 40 37.36 9.20 11.73
N SER A 41 36.32 9.22 12.57
CA SER A 41 35.05 8.54 12.30
C SER A 41 34.13 9.30 11.34
N ALA A 42 34.50 10.52 10.93
CA ALA A 42 33.73 11.35 10.00
C ALA A 42 34.06 11.07 8.53
N ASN A 43 35.13 10.29 8.25
CA ASN A 43 35.58 10.02 6.89
C ASN A 43 34.90 8.74 6.30
N PRO A 44 33.99 8.88 5.32
CA PRO A 44 33.27 7.74 4.72
C PRO A 44 34.19 6.76 3.97
N LEU A 45 35.32 7.22 3.43
CA LEU A 45 36.26 6.36 2.69
C LEU A 45 36.87 5.26 3.57
N LEU A 46 37.06 5.53 4.86
CA LEU A 46 37.66 4.55 5.78
C LEU A 46 36.71 3.36 6.00
N PHE A 47 35.41 3.63 6.09
CA PHE A 47 34.38 2.59 6.18
C PHE A 47 34.29 1.78 4.89
N THR A 48 34.32 2.44 3.72
CA THR A 48 34.30 1.72 2.43
C THR A 48 35.55 0.84 2.23
N ASN A 49 36.74 1.30 2.65
CA ASN A 49 37.96 0.51 2.57
C ASN A 49 37.95 -0.68 3.53
N ARG A 50 37.42 -0.50 4.75
CA ARG A 50 37.24 -1.61 5.70
C ARG A 50 36.20 -2.62 5.20
N ALA A 51 35.10 -2.15 4.63
CA ALA A 51 34.09 -3.00 4.00
C ALA A 51 34.71 -3.88 2.88
N ASN A 52 35.59 -3.32 2.05
CA ASN A 52 36.30 -4.09 1.03
C ASN A 52 37.23 -5.17 1.62
N ALA A 53 37.93 -4.88 2.72
CA ALA A 53 38.75 -5.87 3.42
C ALA A 53 37.88 -6.98 4.03
N ARG A 54 36.79 -6.62 4.69
CA ARG A 54 35.81 -7.55 5.27
C ARG A 54 35.12 -8.42 4.23
N LEU A 55 34.87 -7.88 3.04
CA LEU A 55 34.32 -8.63 1.92
C LEU A 55 35.27 -9.74 1.47
N LYS A 56 36.58 -9.49 1.48
CA LYS A 56 37.61 -10.52 1.18
C LYS A 56 37.77 -11.56 2.30
N LEU A 57 37.41 -11.19 3.53
CA LEU A 57 37.40 -12.06 4.71
C LEU A 57 36.05 -12.76 4.93
N GLU A 58 35.09 -12.62 4.02
CA GLU A 58 33.74 -13.20 4.12
C GLU A 58 32.95 -12.78 5.38
N LYS A 59 33.26 -11.61 5.95
CA LYS A 59 32.57 -11.05 7.12
C LYS A 59 31.36 -10.22 6.69
N TRP A 60 30.30 -10.88 6.21
CA TRP A 60 29.18 -10.25 5.49
C TRP A 60 28.42 -9.18 6.28
N GLU A 61 28.07 -9.43 7.54
CA GLU A 61 27.34 -8.48 8.38
C GLU A 61 28.13 -7.17 8.57
N GLY A 62 29.43 -7.30 8.88
CA GLY A 62 30.32 -6.14 9.03
C GLY A 62 30.55 -5.35 7.74
N VAL A 63 30.36 -5.96 6.56
CA VAL A 63 30.38 -5.26 5.27
C VAL A 63 29.13 -4.39 5.11
N ILE A 64 27.96 -4.92 5.47
CA ILE A 64 26.68 -4.21 5.37
C ILE A 64 26.69 -3.01 6.32
N ASP A 65 27.09 -3.21 7.58
CA ASP A 65 27.16 -2.14 8.59
C ASP A 65 28.09 -0.99 8.17
N ASP A 66 29.31 -1.33 7.71
CA ASP A 66 30.27 -0.32 7.24
C ASP A 66 29.78 0.42 6.00
N SER A 67 29.10 -0.28 5.09
CA SER A 67 28.57 0.32 3.87
C SER A 67 27.41 1.27 4.16
N ILE A 68 26.49 0.87 5.08
CA ILE A 68 25.40 1.73 5.56
C ILE A 68 25.99 2.97 6.23
N ARG A 69 26.95 2.79 7.13
CA ARG A 69 27.58 3.90 7.84
C ARG A 69 28.30 4.87 6.91
N SER A 70 28.98 4.35 5.89
CA SER A 70 29.60 5.18 4.84
C SER A 70 28.56 6.02 4.09
N ILE A 71 27.41 5.44 3.73
CA ILE A 71 26.32 6.13 3.03
C ILE A 71 25.67 7.21 3.91
N GLU A 72 25.46 6.95 5.21
CA GLU A 72 24.95 7.94 6.17
C GLU A 72 25.86 9.17 6.24
N LEU A 73 27.17 8.95 6.41
CA LEU A 73 28.15 10.02 6.48
C LEU A 73 28.24 10.82 5.17
N LEU A 74 28.07 10.17 4.01
CA LEU A 74 28.01 10.86 2.72
C LEU A 74 26.77 11.76 2.60
N LYS A 75 25.60 11.30 3.09
CA LYS A 75 24.36 12.08 3.08
C LYS A 75 24.42 13.31 4.00
N ASP A 76 25.02 13.17 5.18
CA ASP A 76 25.16 14.27 6.13
C ASP A 76 26.17 15.31 5.64
N ASN A 77 27.28 14.88 5.02
CA ASN A 77 28.22 15.77 4.36
C ASN A 77 27.56 16.52 3.19
N MET A 78 26.68 15.87 2.41
CA MET A 78 25.94 16.50 1.31
C MET A 78 24.98 17.61 1.80
N LYS A 79 24.33 17.42 2.97
CA LYS A 79 23.54 18.47 3.63
C LYS A 79 24.43 19.65 4.06
N ALA A 80 25.63 19.38 4.57
CA ALA A 80 26.58 20.42 4.97
C ALA A 80 27.10 21.25 3.77
N PHE A 81 27.34 20.62 2.61
CA PHE A 81 27.70 21.32 1.36
C PHE A 81 26.57 22.19 0.80
N PHE A 82 25.30 21.91 1.12
CA PHE A 82 24.17 22.77 0.76
C PHE A 82 24.13 24.10 1.55
N TYR A 83 24.87 24.22 2.65
CA TYR A 83 24.93 25.42 3.50
C TYR A 83 26.21 26.26 3.34
N LEU A 84 27.24 25.74 2.66
CA LEU A 84 28.50 26.44 2.42
C LEU A 84 28.64 26.74 0.91
N ASP A 85 28.34 27.98 0.54
CA ASP A 85 28.54 28.50 -0.81
C ASP A 85 30.05 28.76 -1.09
N GLU A 86 30.41 28.73 -2.38
CA GLU A 86 31.62 29.34 -3.01
C GLU A 86 32.88 28.54 -3.42
N THR A 87 33.14 27.27 -3.06
CA THR A 87 34.36 26.59 -3.63
C THR A 87 34.12 25.18 -4.19
N CYS A 88 34.07 25.11 -5.52
CA CYS A 88 34.17 23.94 -6.40
C CYS A 88 33.23 22.73 -6.11
N PRO A 89 31.91 22.84 -6.42
CA PRO A 89 30.92 21.79 -6.20
C PRO A 89 31.17 20.50 -7.03
N SER A 90 31.79 20.62 -8.19
CA SER A 90 31.82 19.55 -9.19
C SER A 90 32.65 18.34 -8.76
N ILE A 91 33.82 18.54 -8.14
CA ILE A 91 34.75 17.44 -7.79
C ILE A 91 34.30 16.70 -6.52
N ALA A 92 33.80 17.42 -5.51
CA ALA A 92 33.32 16.83 -4.26
C ALA A 92 32.04 15.99 -4.47
N ILE A 93 31.10 16.49 -5.29
CA ILE A 93 29.90 15.75 -5.68
C ILE A 93 30.28 14.48 -6.46
N LEU A 94 31.22 14.58 -7.41
CA LEU A 94 31.70 13.43 -8.18
C LEU A 94 32.37 12.36 -7.29
N LEU A 95 33.28 12.74 -6.40
CA LEU A 95 33.95 11.81 -5.48
C LEU A 95 32.97 11.15 -4.50
N SER A 96 31.97 11.90 -4.01
CA SER A 96 30.93 11.36 -3.13
C SER A 96 30.06 10.32 -3.84
N SER A 97 29.70 10.58 -5.11
CA SER A 97 28.89 9.67 -5.93
C SER A 97 29.60 8.35 -6.25
N GLN A 98 30.93 8.40 -6.44
CA GLN A 98 31.75 7.22 -6.67
C GLN A 98 31.85 6.34 -5.42
N ASN A 99 31.99 6.95 -4.24
CA ASN A 99 32.05 6.23 -2.97
C ASN A 99 30.72 5.58 -2.62
N GLU A 100 29.61 6.28 -2.87
CA GLU A 100 28.26 5.74 -2.69
C GLU A 100 28.01 4.54 -3.61
N CYS A 101 28.43 4.64 -4.88
CA CYS A 101 28.36 3.55 -5.85
C CYS A 101 29.12 2.29 -5.36
N ASN A 102 30.36 2.47 -4.88
CA ASN A 102 31.17 1.36 -4.37
C ASN A 102 30.59 0.73 -3.09
N ALA A 103 30.05 1.55 -2.17
CA ALA A 103 29.38 1.06 -0.96
C ALA A 103 28.12 0.24 -1.29
N LYS A 104 27.31 0.70 -2.25
CA LYS A 104 26.11 -0.03 -2.71
C LYS A 104 26.46 -1.35 -3.41
N MET A 105 27.53 -1.36 -4.21
CA MET A 105 28.01 -2.58 -4.87
C MET A 105 28.48 -3.64 -3.86
N THR A 106 29.27 -3.25 -2.86
CA THR A 106 29.78 -4.15 -1.81
C THR A 106 28.65 -4.66 -0.91
N THR A 107 27.68 -3.81 -0.58
CA THR A 107 26.45 -4.20 0.13
C THR A 107 25.69 -5.29 -0.62
N ALA A 108 25.48 -5.11 -1.93
CA ALA A 108 24.79 -6.09 -2.76
C ALA A 108 25.53 -7.44 -2.82
N GLN A 109 26.87 -7.42 -2.86
CA GLN A 109 27.69 -8.64 -2.81
C GLN A 109 27.53 -9.40 -1.48
N ALA A 110 27.54 -8.69 -0.36
CA ALA A 110 27.33 -9.28 0.96
C ALA A 110 25.90 -9.82 1.12
N GLN A 111 24.88 -9.05 0.73
CA GLN A 111 23.47 -9.46 0.77
C GLN A 111 23.19 -10.71 -0.08
N LEU A 112 23.87 -10.84 -1.23
CA LEU A 112 23.76 -12.03 -2.07
C LEU A 112 24.40 -13.25 -1.40
N ALA A 113 25.54 -13.06 -0.71
CA ALA A 113 26.24 -14.14 0.00
C ALA A 113 25.43 -14.68 1.20
N ILE A 114 24.68 -13.82 1.90
CA ILE A 114 23.76 -14.23 2.98
C ILE A 114 22.38 -14.72 2.47
N ASN A 115 22.24 -14.99 1.17
CA ASN A 115 21.01 -15.48 0.53
C ASN A 115 19.79 -14.54 0.67
N HIS A 116 20.02 -13.22 0.65
CA HIS A 116 18.98 -12.18 0.61
C HIS A 116 18.90 -11.51 -0.78
N PRO A 117 18.43 -12.20 -1.84
CA PRO A 117 18.53 -11.70 -3.21
C PRO A 117 17.63 -10.50 -3.52
N ASN A 118 16.55 -10.29 -2.77
CA ASN A 118 15.66 -9.14 -2.96
C ASN A 118 16.35 -7.83 -2.57
N GLU A 119 16.98 -7.80 -1.40
CA GLU A 119 17.76 -6.67 -0.90
C GLU A 119 19.00 -6.47 -1.76
N ALA A 120 19.70 -7.55 -2.10
CA ALA A 120 20.86 -7.53 -2.98
C ALA A 120 20.55 -6.91 -4.35
N LEU A 121 19.40 -7.27 -4.96
CA LEU A 121 18.96 -6.71 -6.23
C LEU A 121 18.69 -5.20 -6.13
N SER A 122 18.02 -4.76 -5.05
CA SER A 122 17.75 -3.35 -4.80
C SER A 122 19.05 -2.54 -4.67
N SER A 123 19.98 -3.02 -3.85
CA SER A 123 21.30 -2.41 -3.67
C SER A 123 22.13 -2.39 -4.97
N ALA A 124 22.09 -3.47 -5.75
CA ALA A 124 22.79 -3.57 -7.03
C ALA A 124 22.21 -2.61 -8.09
N LEU A 125 20.89 -2.48 -8.15
CA LEU A 125 20.22 -1.53 -9.05
C LEU A 125 20.54 -0.07 -8.69
N MET A 126 20.60 0.26 -7.40
CA MET A 126 21.04 1.59 -6.96
C MET A 126 22.49 1.88 -7.36
N ALA A 127 23.39 0.91 -7.18
CA ALA A 127 24.79 1.03 -7.63
C ALA A 127 24.87 1.25 -9.15
N TYR A 128 24.07 0.51 -9.92
CA TYR A 128 24.00 0.63 -11.37
C TYR A 128 23.48 2.02 -11.82
N GLN A 129 22.46 2.53 -11.14
CA GLN A 129 21.90 3.86 -11.42
C GLN A 129 22.91 4.98 -11.11
N LEU A 130 23.66 4.87 -10.00
CA LEU A 130 24.71 5.83 -9.66
C LEU A 130 25.86 5.80 -10.68
N CYS A 131 26.23 4.60 -11.15
CA CYS A 131 27.24 4.42 -12.18
C CYS A 131 26.82 5.01 -13.55
N THR A 132 25.56 4.90 -13.92
CA THR A 132 25.04 5.35 -15.23
C THR A 132 24.77 6.86 -15.31
N ASN A 133 24.57 7.51 -14.16
CA ASN A 133 24.33 8.95 -14.07
C ASN A 133 25.62 9.78 -13.90
N SER A 134 26.78 9.15 -13.65
CA SER A 134 28.06 9.85 -13.53
C SER A 134 28.65 10.22 -14.90
N THR A 135 29.17 11.45 -15.04
CA THR A 135 29.77 11.96 -16.28
C THR A 135 31.13 11.32 -16.60
N GLN A 136 31.79 10.71 -15.60
CA GLN A 136 32.97 9.89 -15.80
C GLN A 136 32.55 8.42 -15.91
N GLN A 137 32.89 7.76 -17.03
CA GLN A 137 32.75 6.32 -17.17
C GLN A 137 33.55 5.62 -16.08
N THR A 138 32.86 5.17 -15.02
CA THR A 138 33.53 4.40 -13.97
C THR A 138 33.89 3.03 -14.54
N SER A 139 35.11 2.56 -14.29
CA SER A 139 35.63 1.28 -14.79
C SER A 139 34.82 0.05 -14.33
N ASN A 140 33.88 0.22 -13.40
CA ASN A 140 33.17 -0.85 -12.71
C ASN A 140 31.77 -1.12 -13.27
N ALA A 141 31.33 -0.40 -14.31
CA ALA A 141 29.99 -0.56 -14.89
C ALA A 141 29.68 -2.02 -15.28
N ALA A 142 30.63 -2.70 -15.94
CA ALA A 142 30.47 -4.10 -16.32
C ALA A 142 30.36 -5.04 -15.12
N THR A 143 31.13 -4.79 -14.06
CA THR A 143 31.10 -5.57 -12.81
C THR A 143 29.77 -5.40 -12.07
N ILE A 144 29.23 -4.17 -12.04
CA ILE A 144 27.94 -3.88 -11.41
C ILE A 144 26.80 -4.51 -12.21
N SER A 145 26.82 -4.44 -13.55
CA SER A 145 25.84 -5.13 -14.40
C SER A 145 25.85 -6.65 -14.17
N ALA A 146 27.04 -7.26 -14.10
CA ALA A 146 27.18 -8.68 -13.80
C ALA A 146 26.67 -9.04 -12.39
N LEU A 147 26.81 -8.15 -11.41
CA LEU A 147 26.26 -8.33 -10.07
C LEU A 147 24.72 -8.25 -10.07
N VAL A 148 24.14 -7.27 -10.76
CA VAL A 148 22.67 -7.18 -10.95
C VAL A 148 22.13 -8.47 -11.56
N LEU A 149 22.82 -9.02 -12.56
CA LEU A 149 22.46 -10.30 -13.17
C LEU A 149 22.45 -11.45 -12.16
N ARG A 150 23.51 -11.58 -11.35
CA ARG A 150 23.59 -12.60 -10.30
C ARG A 150 22.46 -12.45 -9.28
N CYS A 151 22.09 -11.22 -8.91
CA CYS A 151 20.99 -10.94 -8.01
C CYS A 151 19.61 -11.29 -8.63
N LYS A 152 19.38 -10.93 -9.90
CA LYS A 152 18.15 -11.28 -10.64
C LYS A 152 17.99 -12.80 -10.73
N LYS A 153 19.06 -13.53 -11.09
CA LYS A 153 19.08 -14.99 -11.17
C LYS A 153 18.81 -15.64 -9.81
N ALA A 154 19.48 -15.19 -8.75
CA ALA A 154 19.25 -15.72 -7.40
C ALA A 154 17.82 -15.47 -6.89
N LYS A 155 17.23 -14.31 -7.21
CA LYS A 155 15.82 -14.01 -6.89
C LYS A 155 14.87 -14.97 -7.62
N TRP A 156 15.10 -15.22 -8.91
CA TRP A 156 14.34 -16.19 -9.70
C TRP A 156 14.47 -17.60 -9.13
N ASP A 157 15.69 -18.04 -8.83
CA ASP A 157 15.96 -19.39 -8.30
C ASP A 157 15.29 -19.62 -6.92
N ILE A 158 15.14 -18.60 -6.08
CA ILE A 158 14.35 -18.72 -4.84
C ILE A 158 12.86 -18.86 -5.15
N ARG A 159 12.32 -18.02 -6.04
CA ARG A 159 10.89 -18.06 -6.41
C ARG A 159 10.51 -19.41 -7.03
N GLU A 160 11.38 -19.97 -7.87
CA GLU A 160 11.15 -21.26 -8.53
C GLU A 160 11.28 -22.43 -7.54
N ARG A 161 12.26 -22.38 -6.62
CA ARG A 161 12.35 -23.35 -5.52
C ARG A 161 11.09 -23.33 -4.64
N GLU A 162 10.59 -22.15 -4.30
CA GLU A 162 9.35 -21.99 -3.53
C GLU A 162 8.11 -22.50 -4.28
N ARG A 163 8.03 -22.29 -5.59
CA ARG A 163 6.94 -22.84 -6.43
C ARG A 163 6.90 -24.36 -6.37
N VAL A 164 8.05 -25.00 -6.52
CA VAL A 164 8.18 -26.46 -6.45
C VAL A 164 7.86 -26.95 -5.03
N ARG A 165 8.36 -26.26 -4.00
CA ARG A 165 8.16 -26.63 -2.59
C ARG A 165 6.71 -26.52 -2.13
N ARG A 166 5.97 -25.47 -2.53
CA ARG A 166 4.58 -25.24 -2.11
C ARG A 166 3.61 -26.34 -2.54
N ARG A 167 3.84 -27.00 -3.67
CA ARG A 167 2.98 -28.10 -4.15
C ARG A 167 3.37 -29.45 -3.55
N GLY A 168 4.66 -29.68 -3.28
CA GLY A 168 5.11 -30.83 -2.48
C GLY A 168 4.63 -30.75 -1.03
N GLY A 169 4.58 -29.54 -0.46
CA GLY A 169 4.02 -29.30 0.88
C GLY A 169 2.54 -29.65 0.97
N LEU A 170 1.73 -29.30 -0.04
CA LEU A 170 0.30 -29.64 -0.04
C LEU A 170 0.05 -31.16 -0.04
N LEU A 171 0.84 -31.92 -0.81
CA LEU A 171 0.74 -33.37 -0.79
C LEU A 171 1.11 -33.93 0.59
N ALA A 172 2.19 -33.44 1.19
CA ALA A 172 2.62 -33.84 2.54
C ALA A 172 1.58 -33.48 3.62
N ASP A 173 0.95 -32.30 3.52
CA ASP A 173 -0.08 -31.85 4.46
C ASP A 173 -1.34 -32.72 4.35
N LEU A 174 -1.75 -33.07 3.12
CA LEU A 174 -2.91 -33.94 2.88
C LEU A 174 -2.64 -35.38 3.32
N GLU A 175 -1.44 -35.90 3.11
CA GLU A 175 -1.03 -37.21 3.65
C GLU A 175 -1.04 -37.20 5.18
N ALA A 176 -0.49 -36.16 5.82
CA ALA A 176 -0.50 -36.02 7.28
C ALA A 176 -1.92 -35.91 7.85
N MET A 177 -2.85 -35.24 7.15
CA MET A 177 -4.26 -35.19 7.52
C MET A 177 -4.92 -36.57 7.44
N LEU A 178 -4.67 -37.33 6.36
CA LEU A 178 -5.17 -38.69 6.21
C LEU A 178 -4.62 -39.63 7.29
N GLU A 179 -3.34 -39.51 7.64
CA GLU A 179 -2.72 -40.29 8.72
C GLU A 179 -3.31 -39.95 10.09
N THR A 180 -3.57 -38.67 10.35
CA THR A 180 -4.19 -38.23 11.61
C THR A 180 -5.62 -38.75 11.74
N GLN A 181 -6.40 -38.70 10.66
CA GLN A 181 -7.75 -39.24 10.64
C GLN A 181 -7.74 -40.76 10.82
N TYR A 182 -6.84 -41.48 10.13
CA TYR A 182 -6.68 -42.92 10.29
C TYR A 182 -6.35 -43.32 11.73
N LYS A 183 -5.42 -42.62 12.39
CA LYS A 183 -5.10 -42.86 13.82
C LYS A 183 -6.33 -42.67 14.71
N LYS A 184 -7.06 -41.57 14.52
CA LYS A 184 -8.28 -41.29 15.27
C LYS A 184 -9.34 -42.39 15.09
N ASP A 185 -9.51 -42.88 13.86
CA ASP A 185 -10.46 -43.96 13.56
C ASP A 185 -10.01 -45.28 14.22
N MET A 186 -8.70 -45.56 14.29
CA MET A 186 -8.18 -46.73 15.00
C MET A 186 -8.41 -46.65 16.51
N ASP A 187 -8.17 -45.49 17.10
CA ASP A 187 -8.35 -45.23 18.53
C ASP A 187 -9.83 -45.32 18.94
N ASP A 188 -10.76 -44.84 18.09
CA ASP A 188 -12.21 -44.95 18.32
C ASP A 188 -12.69 -46.41 18.30
N ILE A 189 -12.18 -47.21 17.35
CA ILE A 189 -12.51 -48.63 17.30
C ILE A 189 -11.94 -49.37 18.51
N ASP A 190 -10.73 -49.03 18.97
CA ASP A 190 -10.17 -49.60 20.21
C ASP A 190 -11.04 -49.25 21.43
N ALA A 191 -11.46 -47.99 21.57
CA ALA A 191 -12.33 -47.57 22.65
C ALA A 191 -13.68 -48.31 22.65
N ARG A 192 -14.27 -48.56 21.47
CA ARG A 192 -15.51 -49.32 21.31
C ARG A 192 -15.35 -50.81 21.64
N ILE A 193 -14.17 -51.40 21.39
CA ILE A 193 -13.83 -52.76 21.81
C ILE A 193 -13.70 -52.82 23.34
N GLU A 194 -13.02 -51.85 23.94
CA GLU A 194 -12.84 -51.78 25.41
C GLU A 194 -14.16 -51.54 26.15
N ALA A 195 -15.08 -50.77 25.56
CA ALA A 195 -16.41 -50.52 26.09
C ALA A 195 -17.38 -51.72 25.93
N ASN A 196 -16.93 -52.85 25.36
CA ASN A 196 -17.76 -54.02 25.04
C ASN A 196 -18.94 -53.71 24.09
N GLU A 197 -18.91 -52.59 23.37
CA GLU A 197 -19.94 -52.22 22.39
C GLU A 197 -19.79 -53.04 21.09
N VAL A 198 -18.57 -53.48 20.79
CA VAL A 198 -18.22 -54.27 19.60
C VAL A 198 -17.39 -55.48 20.03
N THR A 199 -17.70 -56.66 19.48
CA THR A 199 -16.91 -57.86 19.72
C THR A 199 -15.51 -57.72 19.12
N ARG A 200 -14.50 -58.27 19.80
CA ARG A 200 -13.09 -58.21 19.37
C ARG A 200 -12.86 -58.70 17.93
N VAL A 201 -13.66 -59.66 17.44
CA VAL A 201 -13.56 -60.15 16.05
C VAL A 201 -14.10 -59.10 15.08
N ALA A 202 -15.29 -58.55 15.32
CA ALA A 202 -15.89 -57.51 14.49
C ALA A 202 -15.05 -56.22 14.47
N GLY A 203 -14.47 -55.83 15.61
CA GLY A 203 -13.59 -54.66 15.68
C GLY A 203 -12.27 -54.84 14.92
N GLN A 204 -11.71 -56.06 14.87
CA GLN A 204 -10.52 -56.36 14.05
C GLN A 204 -10.84 -56.33 12.55
N GLU A 205 -12.03 -56.77 12.15
CA GLU A 205 -12.51 -56.68 10.77
C GLU A 205 -12.73 -55.20 10.36
N GLU A 206 -13.36 -54.39 11.21
CA GLU A 206 -13.57 -52.95 10.98
C GLU A 206 -12.24 -52.20 10.84
N LYS A 207 -11.23 -52.55 11.65
CA LYS A 207 -9.87 -52.01 11.53
C LYS A 207 -9.18 -52.38 10.22
N ALA A 208 -9.34 -53.62 9.76
CA ALA A 208 -8.78 -54.07 8.49
C ALA A 208 -9.41 -53.32 7.30
N GLU A 209 -10.72 -53.08 7.35
CA GLU A 209 -11.44 -52.30 6.34
C GLU A 209 -10.96 -50.84 6.32
N ARG A 210 -10.86 -50.18 7.49
CA ARG A 210 -10.36 -48.79 7.57
C ARG A 210 -8.91 -48.62 7.16
N LYS A 211 -8.06 -49.62 7.41
CA LYS A 211 -6.70 -49.63 6.89
C LYS A 211 -6.68 -49.71 5.37
N SER A 212 -7.49 -50.58 4.77
CA SER A 212 -7.60 -50.69 3.30
C SER A 212 -8.14 -49.40 2.67
N ASP A 213 -9.14 -48.77 3.29
CA ASP A 213 -9.67 -47.47 2.87
C ASP A 213 -8.61 -46.36 2.91
N PHE A 214 -7.80 -46.31 3.97
CA PHE A 214 -6.72 -45.33 4.12
C PHE A 214 -5.64 -45.52 3.04
N GLU A 215 -5.17 -46.75 2.85
CA GLU A 215 -4.16 -47.08 1.83
C GLU A 215 -4.66 -46.71 0.43
N LYS A 216 -5.92 -47.05 0.11
CA LYS A 216 -6.54 -46.68 -1.15
C LYS A 216 -6.65 -45.16 -1.33
N LYS A 217 -7.12 -44.42 -0.33
CA LYS A 217 -7.21 -42.94 -0.38
C LYS A 217 -5.85 -42.27 -0.55
N ARG A 218 -4.82 -42.78 0.12
CA ARG A 218 -3.44 -42.28 -0.01
C ARG A 218 -2.91 -42.52 -1.42
N ASP A 219 -3.13 -43.72 -1.97
CA ASP A 219 -2.62 -44.08 -3.29
C ASP A 219 -3.41 -43.37 -4.42
N ASP A 220 -4.72 -43.18 -4.25
CA ASP A 220 -5.56 -42.35 -5.12
C ASP A 220 -5.11 -40.89 -5.09
N LEU A 221 -4.77 -40.35 -3.91
CA LEU A 221 -4.23 -38.99 -3.75
C LEU A 221 -2.89 -38.85 -4.49
N ARG A 222 -1.96 -39.78 -4.29
CA ARG A 222 -0.67 -39.80 -5.00
C ARG A 222 -0.85 -39.90 -6.51
N THR A 223 -1.78 -40.76 -6.95
CA THR A 223 -2.08 -40.97 -8.37
C THR A 223 -2.74 -39.74 -8.99
N ALA A 224 -3.67 -39.08 -8.29
CA ALA A 224 -4.30 -37.84 -8.74
C ALA A 224 -3.28 -36.71 -8.90
N PHE A 225 -2.34 -36.59 -7.95
CA PHE A 225 -1.23 -35.63 -8.05
C PHE A 225 -0.27 -35.98 -9.19
N ALA A 226 0.03 -37.27 -9.40
CA ALA A 226 0.88 -37.74 -10.50
C ALA A 226 0.25 -37.54 -11.90
N ILE A 227 -1.05 -37.83 -12.05
CA ILE A 227 -1.81 -37.64 -13.30
C ILE A 227 -1.99 -36.16 -13.63
N SER A 228 -2.12 -35.32 -12.59
CA SER A 228 -2.31 -33.89 -12.79
C SER A 228 -1.07 -33.17 -13.37
N ASP A 229 0.13 -33.77 -13.34
CA ASP A 229 1.35 -32.98 -13.58
C ASP A 229 2.63 -33.74 -14.03
N PRO A 230 2.70 -34.32 -15.25
CA PRO A 230 3.97 -34.76 -15.82
C PRO A 230 4.89 -33.59 -16.25
N GLU A 231 4.31 -32.44 -16.62
CA GLU A 231 5.04 -31.34 -17.28
C GLU A 231 5.48 -30.19 -16.34
N ASN A 232 4.80 -29.86 -15.22
CA ASN A 232 5.24 -28.75 -14.34
C ASN A 232 6.29 -29.12 -13.28
N GLN A 233 6.81 -30.36 -13.27
CA GLN A 233 7.99 -30.71 -12.48
C GLN A 233 9.30 -30.24 -13.13
N GLN A 234 9.27 -29.88 -14.42
CA GLN A 234 10.44 -29.33 -15.10
C GLN A 234 10.69 -27.89 -14.64
N LYS A 235 11.96 -27.60 -14.34
CA LYS A 235 12.42 -26.26 -14.01
C LYS A 235 12.16 -25.34 -15.20
N ARG A 236 11.46 -24.23 -14.97
CA ARG A 236 11.20 -23.23 -16.02
C ARG A 236 12.47 -22.45 -16.31
N GLU A 237 12.97 -22.53 -17.54
CA GLU A 237 14.16 -21.82 -17.99
C GLU A 237 13.85 -21.02 -19.26
N VAL A 238 14.32 -19.78 -19.30
CA VAL A 238 14.28 -18.95 -20.50
C VAL A 238 15.58 -19.21 -21.27
N PRO A 239 15.52 -19.61 -22.55
CA PRO A 239 16.72 -19.80 -23.35
C PRO A 239 17.58 -18.54 -23.44
N ASP A 240 18.89 -18.67 -23.18
CA ASP A 240 19.82 -17.55 -23.10
C ASP A 240 19.86 -16.68 -24.37
N TYR A 241 19.60 -17.27 -25.55
CA TYR A 241 19.62 -16.55 -26.83
C TYR A 241 18.44 -15.58 -27.02
N LEU A 242 17.36 -15.71 -26.25
CA LEU A 242 16.21 -14.80 -26.26
C LEU A 242 16.44 -13.59 -25.34
N VAL A 243 17.46 -13.64 -24.50
CA VAL A 243 17.74 -12.63 -23.47
C VAL A 243 18.68 -11.57 -24.00
N ASP A 244 18.31 -10.31 -23.85
CA ASP A 244 19.14 -9.18 -24.25
C ASP A 244 20.38 -9.05 -23.34
N GLY A 245 21.56 -8.89 -23.94
CA GLY A 245 22.82 -8.77 -23.20
C GLY A 245 22.99 -7.46 -22.41
N ILE A 246 22.10 -6.47 -22.58
CA ILE A 246 22.15 -5.18 -21.88
C ILE A 246 21.06 -5.09 -20.80
N THR A 247 19.80 -5.35 -21.16
CA THR A 247 18.64 -5.27 -20.25
C THR A 247 18.44 -6.54 -19.44
N PHE A 248 18.96 -7.68 -19.92
CA PHE A 248 18.75 -9.01 -19.36
C PHE A 248 17.26 -9.37 -19.22
N GLU A 249 16.45 -8.85 -20.15
CA GLU A 249 15.05 -9.18 -20.35
C GLU A 249 14.91 -9.94 -21.68
N ILE A 250 13.78 -10.63 -21.87
CA ILE A 250 13.46 -11.22 -23.17
C ILE A 250 13.32 -10.07 -24.17
N MET A 251 13.99 -10.18 -25.32
CA MET A 251 13.97 -9.16 -26.36
C MET A 251 12.57 -9.03 -26.96
N HIS A 252 12.07 -7.80 -27.06
CA HIS A 252 10.78 -7.49 -27.68
C HIS A 252 10.97 -7.03 -29.13
N ASP A 253 12.06 -6.30 -29.41
CA ASP A 253 12.41 -5.84 -30.75
C ASP A 253 13.92 -5.98 -31.00
N PRO A 254 14.42 -7.22 -31.20
CA PRO A 254 15.84 -7.46 -31.36
C PRO A 254 16.42 -6.85 -32.64
N VAL A 255 17.59 -6.21 -32.50
CA VAL A 255 18.44 -5.72 -33.58
C VAL A 255 19.79 -6.41 -33.55
N VAL A 256 20.28 -6.81 -34.72
CA VAL A 256 21.60 -7.42 -34.89
C VAL A 256 22.61 -6.38 -35.34
N THR A 257 23.78 -6.37 -34.70
CA THR A 257 24.92 -5.54 -35.09
C THR A 257 25.69 -6.19 -36.24
N LYS A 258 26.59 -5.45 -36.88
CA LYS A 258 27.47 -5.98 -37.95
C LYS A 258 28.33 -7.19 -37.52
N ASN A 259 28.47 -7.40 -36.21
CA ASN A 259 29.22 -8.51 -35.61
C ASN A 259 28.33 -9.73 -35.29
N GLY A 260 27.05 -9.72 -35.69
CA GLY A 260 26.12 -10.83 -35.48
C GLY A 260 25.53 -10.92 -34.08
N ARG A 261 25.74 -9.94 -33.20
CA ARG A 261 25.15 -9.90 -31.85
C ARG A 261 23.81 -9.21 -31.86
N SER A 262 22.84 -9.79 -31.16
CA SER A 262 21.50 -9.23 -31.05
C SER A 262 21.29 -8.52 -29.72
N TYR A 263 20.62 -7.38 -29.77
CA TYR A 263 20.28 -6.57 -28.60
C TYR A 263 18.86 -6.03 -28.71
N GLU A 264 18.28 -5.57 -27.61
CA GLU A 264 17.03 -4.81 -27.62
C GLU A 264 17.26 -3.43 -28.28
N ARG A 265 16.45 -3.10 -29.29
CA ARG A 265 16.62 -1.88 -30.12
C ARG A 265 16.62 -0.62 -29.27
N ALA A 266 15.65 -0.48 -28.37
CA ALA A 266 15.48 0.75 -27.59
C ALA A 266 16.75 1.06 -26.76
N THR A 267 17.31 0.02 -26.16
CA THR A 267 18.47 0.12 -25.27
C THR A 267 19.75 0.38 -26.04
N LEU A 268 19.96 -0.33 -27.15
CA LEU A 268 21.16 -0.15 -27.98
C LEU A 268 21.20 1.24 -28.62
N ILE A 269 20.06 1.76 -29.09
CA ILE A 269 19.99 3.12 -29.65
C ILE A 269 20.36 4.17 -28.61
N GLU A 270 19.88 4.02 -27.37
CA GLU A 270 20.21 4.95 -26.29
C GLU A 270 21.71 4.88 -25.92
N HIS A 271 22.32 3.69 -25.97
CA HIS A 271 23.77 3.55 -25.82
C HIS A 271 24.53 4.28 -26.93
N LEU A 272 24.16 4.05 -28.19
CA LEU A 272 24.83 4.62 -29.36
C LEU A 272 24.74 6.15 -29.44
N LYS A 273 23.71 6.75 -28.83
CA LYS A 273 23.63 8.22 -28.65
C LYS A 273 24.68 8.77 -27.69
N ARG A 274 25.14 7.95 -26.73
CA ARG A 274 26.11 8.35 -25.70
C ARG A 274 27.54 7.93 -26.05
N SER A 275 27.71 6.77 -26.67
CA SER A 275 29.00 6.20 -27.08
C SER A 275 28.85 5.49 -28.43
N PRO A 276 29.62 5.87 -29.47
CA PRO A 276 29.52 5.27 -30.80
C PRO A 276 30.25 3.91 -30.89
N THR A 277 30.00 3.03 -29.92
CA THR A 277 30.67 1.74 -29.76
C THR A 277 29.68 0.65 -29.39
N ASP A 278 29.94 -0.60 -29.74
CA ASP A 278 29.19 -1.75 -29.25
C ASP A 278 29.34 -1.87 -27.71
N PRO A 279 28.24 -2.05 -26.95
CA PRO A 279 28.28 -2.09 -25.48
C PRO A 279 29.17 -3.18 -24.89
N LEU A 280 29.38 -4.28 -25.61
CA LEU A 280 30.09 -5.46 -25.11
C LEU A 280 31.45 -5.66 -25.79
N THR A 281 31.56 -5.45 -27.11
CA THR A 281 32.85 -5.58 -27.83
C THR A 281 33.68 -4.31 -27.85
N ARG A 282 33.08 -3.15 -27.57
CA ARG A 282 33.70 -1.81 -27.65
C ARG A 282 34.18 -1.40 -29.05
N GLU A 283 33.80 -2.14 -30.08
CA GLU A 283 34.11 -1.79 -31.47
C GLU A 283 33.24 -0.64 -31.95
N THR A 284 33.68 0.12 -32.96
CA THR A 284 32.92 1.25 -33.49
C THR A 284 31.60 0.77 -34.11
N LEU A 285 30.48 1.34 -33.68
CA LEU A 285 29.15 0.96 -34.13
C LEU A 285 28.30 2.22 -34.26
N THR A 286 27.57 2.35 -35.38
CA THR A 286 26.65 3.47 -35.63
C THR A 286 25.21 3.00 -35.73
N ILE A 287 24.24 3.91 -35.56
CA ILE A 287 22.81 3.59 -35.65
C ILE A 287 22.45 3.02 -37.04
N GLY A 288 23.15 3.46 -38.09
CA GLY A 288 22.95 2.97 -39.46
C GLY A 288 23.43 1.53 -39.68
N ASP A 289 24.28 1.00 -38.80
CA ASP A 289 24.80 -0.36 -38.88
C ASP A 289 23.85 -1.41 -38.28
N LEU A 290 22.74 -0.99 -37.66
CA LEU A 290 21.79 -1.85 -36.99
C LEU A 290 20.77 -2.44 -37.97
N ARG A 291 20.64 -3.77 -37.98
CA ARG A 291 19.62 -4.47 -38.79
C ARG A 291 18.58 -5.12 -37.88
N PRO A 292 17.27 -5.04 -38.19
CA PRO A 292 16.25 -5.81 -37.45
C PRO A 292 16.53 -7.32 -37.53
N ASN A 293 16.45 -8.04 -36.41
CA ASN A 293 16.56 -9.49 -36.39
C ASN A 293 15.15 -10.11 -36.32
N ILE A 294 14.52 -10.27 -37.49
CA ILE A 294 13.12 -10.72 -37.61
C ILE A 294 12.96 -12.15 -37.07
N ALA A 295 13.88 -13.06 -37.40
CA ALA A 295 13.83 -14.45 -36.95
C ALA A 295 13.90 -14.56 -35.42
N LEU A 296 14.77 -13.78 -34.77
CA LEU A 296 14.86 -13.76 -33.31
C LEU A 296 13.61 -13.13 -32.68
N LYS A 297 13.00 -12.14 -33.33
CA LYS A 297 11.75 -11.52 -32.89
C LYS A 297 10.59 -12.52 -32.92
N GLU A 298 10.48 -13.33 -33.97
CA GLU A 298 9.51 -14.41 -34.06
C GLU A 298 9.73 -15.45 -32.96
N ALA A 299 10.98 -15.90 -32.76
CA ALA A 299 11.31 -16.84 -31.68
C ALA A 299 10.99 -16.30 -30.27
N CYS A 300 11.25 -15.00 -30.01
CA CYS A 300 10.87 -14.36 -28.76
C CYS A 300 9.35 -14.32 -28.59
N THR A 301 8.61 -13.98 -29.65
CA THR A 301 7.15 -13.89 -29.63
C THR A 301 6.51 -15.26 -29.40
N GLU A 302 6.97 -16.27 -30.12
CA GLU A 302 6.50 -17.65 -29.97
C GLU A 302 6.76 -18.19 -28.56
N PHE A 303 7.97 -17.98 -28.03
CA PHE A 303 8.31 -18.38 -26.67
C PHE A 303 7.40 -17.69 -25.62
N MET A 304 7.14 -16.39 -25.79
CA MET A 304 6.26 -15.62 -24.90
C MET A 304 4.80 -16.06 -24.98
N GLU A 305 4.30 -16.44 -26.16
CA GLU A 305 2.93 -16.93 -26.34
C GLU A 305 2.74 -18.33 -25.73
N GLN A 306 3.65 -19.26 -26.02
CA GLN A 306 3.64 -20.62 -25.49
C GLN A 306 3.77 -20.66 -23.96
N ASN A 307 4.46 -19.68 -23.37
CA ASN A 307 4.73 -19.60 -21.94
C ASN A 307 4.03 -18.42 -21.25
N SER A 308 2.95 -17.92 -21.86
CA SER A 308 2.20 -16.74 -21.41
C SER A 308 1.64 -16.81 -19.98
N GLY A 309 1.55 -18.01 -19.40
CA GLY A 309 1.15 -18.21 -18.02
C GLY A 309 2.21 -17.86 -16.96
N TRP A 310 3.48 -17.66 -17.34
CA TRP A 310 4.56 -17.35 -16.37
C TRP A 310 5.66 -16.42 -16.88
N VAL A 311 5.82 -16.26 -18.20
CA VAL A 311 6.89 -15.42 -18.76
C VAL A 311 6.69 -13.93 -18.47
N TYR A 312 5.45 -13.47 -18.32
CA TYR A 312 5.14 -12.07 -17.96
C TYR A 312 5.34 -11.74 -16.47
N ASP A 313 5.48 -12.74 -15.60
CA ASP A 313 5.79 -12.57 -14.17
C ASP A 313 7.25 -12.12 -13.91
N CYS A 314 8.09 -12.14 -14.95
CA CYS A 314 9.50 -11.70 -14.92
C CYS A 314 9.67 -10.17 -15.03
N GLU A 315 8.64 -9.41 -15.43
CA GLU A 315 8.71 -7.95 -15.71
C GLU A 315 8.41 -7.06 -14.49
N GLU A 316 8.77 -7.47 -13.27
CA GLU A 316 8.39 -6.73 -12.05
C GLU A 316 9.24 -5.47 -11.75
N VAL A 317 10.06 -4.99 -12.70
CA VAL A 317 10.85 -3.74 -12.55
C VAL A 317 10.50 -2.75 -13.66
N ARG A 318 9.22 -2.41 -13.82
CA ARG A 318 8.76 -1.30 -14.68
C ARG A 318 8.13 -0.12 -13.95
N MET A 319 8.39 0.03 -12.65
CA MET A 319 7.85 1.13 -11.85
C MET A 319 8.94 1.76 -10.98
N ASN A 320 9.80 2.61 -11.57
CA ASN A 320 10.49 3.76 -10.91
C ASN A 320 11.51 4.45 -11.84
N VAL A 321 11.19 4.67 -13.12
CA VAL A 321 12.00 5.52 -14.01
C VAL A 321 11.21 6.76 -14.42
N ASN A 322 11.86 7.91 -14.26
CA ASN A 322 11.35 9.26 -14.48
C ASN A 322 10.46 9.41 -15.75
N PRO A 323 9.20 9.89 -15.63
CA PRO A 323 8.24 9.97 -16.75
C PRO A 323 8.63 10.92 -17.88
N ARG A 324 9.74 11.67 -17.77
CA ARG A 324 10.26 12.53 -18.85
C ARG A 324 10.98 11.78 -19.97
N LEU A 325 11.44 10.54 -19.78
CA LEU A 325 12.04 9.72 -20.86
C LEU A 325 11.02 8.86 -21.64
N PHE A 326 9.77 8.74 -21.16
CA PHE A 326 8.77 7.85 -21.76
C PHE A 326 7.93 8.47 -22.89
N ARG A 327 8.20 9.73 -23.27
CA ARG A 327 7.40 10.44 -24.29
C ARG A 327 7.84 10.16 -25.74
N ILE A 328 8.88 9.36 -25.96
CA ILE A 328 9.45 9.10 -27.30
C ILE A 328 9.13 7.68 -27.83
N THR A 329 8.61 6.77 -27.00
CA THR A 329 8.39 5.36 -27.40
C THR A 329 6.94 4.99 -27.76
N ASN A 330 5.98 5.92 -27.68
CA ASN A 330 4.56 5.63 -27.95
C ASN A 330 3.96 6.30 -29.20
N LEU A 331 4.80 6.79 -30.12
CA LEU A 331 4.33 7.39 -31.39
C LEU A 331 4.36 6.45 -32.60
N SER A 332 4.80 5.18 -32.47
CA SER A 332 4.90 4.26 -33.62
C SER A 332 3.84 3.15 -33.68
N ARG A 333 2.88 3.07 -32.74
CA ARG A 333 1.82 2.03 -32.75
C ARG A 333 0.41 2.50 -33.12
N TYR A 334 0.22 3.77 -33.50
CA TYR A 334 -1.11 4.30 -33.87
C TYR A 334 -1.21 4.94 -35.26
N SER A 335 -0.23 4.72 -36.15
CA SER A 335 -0.18 5.43 -37.44
C SER A 335 -0.33 4.56 -38.70
N LEU A 336 -0.49 3.23 -38.62
CA LEU A 336 -0.40 2.37 -39.82
C LEU A 336 -1.50 1.32 -40.04
N GLU A 337 -2.53 1.23 -39.19
CA GLU A 337 -3.64 0.26 -39.38
C GLU A 337 -5.04 0.90 -39.49
N SER A 338 -5.14 2.16 -39.92
CA SER A 338 -6.46 2.80 -40.14
C SER A 338 -6.54 3.68 -41.39
N GLN A 339 -5.92 3.24 -42.50
CA GLN A 339 -6.08 3.88 -43.81
C GLN A 339 -6.69 3.02 -44.93
N GLN A 340 -7.18 1.80 -44.64
CA GLN A 340 -7.96 1.05 -45.61
C GLN A 340 -9.09 0.28 -44.93
N GLN A 341 -10.25 0.94 -44.77
CA GLN A 341 -11.57 0.41 -45.12
C GLN A 341 -12.69 1.31 -44.57
N LEU A 342 -13.77 1.37 -45.36
CA LEU A 342 -15.08 1.95 -45.08
C LEU A 342 -15.24 3.47 -45.18
N HIS A 343 -15.40 3.89 -46.44
CA HIS A 343 -16.45 4.85 -46.79
C HIS A 343 -17.83 4.42 -46.26
N SER A 344 -18.57 5.44 -45.82
CA SER A 344 -20.02 5.56 -45.74
C SER A 344 -20.65 5.51 -44.33
N HIS A 345 -21.58 6.45 -44.17
CA HIS A 345 -22.60 6.65 -43.13
C HIS A 345 -22.29 7.66 -42.01
N ARG A 346 -22.95 8.83 -42.19
CA ARG A 346 -23.05 10.01 -41.34
C ARG A 346 -23.97 9.74 -40.13
N ARG A 347 -23.62 10.21 -38.91
CA ARG A 347 -24.44 11.00 -37.95
C ARG A 347 -23.77 11.11 -36.54
N PRO A 348 -24.20 12.05 -35.65
CA PRO A 348 -23.31 13.12 -35.18
C PRO A 348 -22.70 12.95 -33.78
N TYR A 349 -21.61 13.70 -33.59
CA TYR A 349 -20.77 13.80 -32.41
C TYR A 349 -21.32 14.78 -31.36
N VAL A 350 -21.63 14.28 -30.16
CA VAL A 350 -21.70 15.11 -28.93
C VAL A 350 -20.86 14.49 -27.78
N LEU A 351 -20.56 13.19 -27.82
CA LEU A 351 -19.76 12.52 -26.77
C LEU A 351 -18.22 12.70 -26.87
N SER A 352 -17.69 13.15 -28.01
CA SER A 352 -16.24 13.25 -28.23
C SER A 352 -15.58 14.41 -27.45
N ALA A 353 -16.30 15.53 -27.25
CA ALA A 353 -15.73 16.72 -26.62
C ALA A 353 -15.50 16.55 -25.11
N ILE A 354 -16.32 15.73 -24.43
CA ILE A 354 -16.18 15.48 -22.98
C ILE A 354 -15.03 14.50 -22.72
N LEU A 355 -14.80 13.54 -23.63
CA LEU A 355 -13.74 12.53 -23.50
C LEU A 355 -12.32 13.11 -23.66
N ILE A 356 -12.17 14.20 -24.41
CA ILE A 356 -10.87 14.87 -24.63
C ILE A 356 -10.48 15.77 -23.44
N ALA A 357 -11.45 16.36 -22.74
CA ALA A 357 -11.20 17.21 -21.58
C ALA A 357 -10.68 16.44 -20.35
N MET A 358 -11.09 15.17 -20.17
CA MET A 358 -10.69 14.36 -19.01
C MET A 358 -9.29 13.71 -19.14
N LYS A 359 -8.70 13.67 -20.34
CA LYS A 359 -7.39 13.02 -20.59
C LYS A 359 -6.17 13.96 -20.47
N ASN A 360 -6.34 15.28 -20.33
CA ASN A 360 -5.25 16.26 -20.44
C ASN A 360 -4.91 17.05 -19.15
N THR A 361 -5.20 16.51 -17.95
CA THR A 361 -4.85 17.14 -16.66
C THR A 361 -3.57 16.58 -16.00
N ALA A 362 -2.61 16.11 -16.80
CA ALA A 362 -1.28 15.73 -16.31
C ALA A 362 -0.19 16.54 -17.03
N GLY A 363 -0.07 17.83 -16.70
CA GLY A 363 0.89 18.70 -17.38
C GLY A 363 0.98 20.15 -16.92
N MET A 364 0.86 20.47 -15.62
CA MET A 364 1.25 21.79 -15.12
C MET A 364 2.01 21.65 -13.79
N ARG A 365 3.32 21.85 -13.84
CA ARG A 365 4.15 22.17 -12.65
C ARG A 365 4.94 23.45 -12.93
N ASN A 366 5.05 24.24 -11.86
CA ASN A 366 5.87 25.44 -11.64
C ASN A 366 5.25 26.80 -11.94
N LEU A 367 4.45 27.30 -10.99
CA LEU A 367 4.41 28.72 -10.66
C LEU A 367 4.76 28.88 -9.17
N ARG A 368 5.97 29.38 -8.89
CA ARG A 368 6.39 29.83 -7.56
C ARG A 368 5.66 31.14 -7.25
N MET A 369 4.82 31.15 -6.23
CA MET A 369 4.27 32.40 -5.67
C MET A 369 5.24 32.96 -4.64
N ARG A 370 5.76 34.17 -4.86
CA ARG A 370 6.45 34.98 -3.84
C ARG A 370 5.39 35.76 -3.03
N PRO A 371 5.56 35.94 -1.71
CA PRO A 371 4.66 36.78 -0.93
C PRO A 371 4.99 38.26 -1.19
N VAL A 372 4.00 39.06 -1.59
CA VAL A 372 4.14 40.52 -1.69
C VAL A 372 3.47 41.16 -0.48
N ILE A 373 4.30 41.72 0.39
CA ILE A 373 3.91 42.64 1.47
C ILE A 373 3.61 44.01 0.82
N PRO A 374 2.49 44.70 1.12
CA PRO A 374 2.25 46.02 0.57
C PRO A 374 3.10 47.06 1.32
N ARG A 375 4.09 47.66 0.64
CA ARG A 375 4.75 48.89 1.08
C ARG A 375 4.05 50.09 0.42
N CYS A 376 3.37 50.90 1.22
CA CYS A 376 3.03 52.28 0.87
C CYS A 376 4.30 53.13 0.78
N ARG A 377 4.43 53.98 -0.24
CA ARG A 377 5.20 55.24 -0.25
C ARG A 377 4.82 56.08 -1.49
N PRO A 378 5.08 57.40 -1.50
CA PRO A 378 4.09 58.41 -1.86
C PRO A 378 4.27 59.00 -3.26
N ALA A 379 3.20 59.60 -3.76
CA ALA A 379 3.16 60.36 -5.00
C ALA A 379 4.04 61.62 -4.92
N GLN A 380 4.83 61.87 -5.96
CA GLN A 380 5.40 63.18 -6.24
C GLN A 380 4.92 63.63 -7.62
N HIS A 381 4.25 64.79 -7.60
CA HIS A 381 3.87 65.60 -8.75
C HIS A 381 5.09 66.00 -9.57
N LEU A 382 4.95 65.98 -10.90
CA LEU A 382 5.68 66.88 -11.79
C LEU A 382 4.77 67.29 -12.96
N PHE A 383 4.53 68.60 -13.01
CA PHE A 383 3.77 69.31 -14.02
C PHE A 383 4.48 69.27 -15.38
N GLN A 384 3.74 68.97 -16.46
CA GLN A 384 4.13 69.36 -17.82
C GLN A 384 2.91 69.96 -18.53
N HIS A 385 3.11 71.14 -19.09
CA HIS A 385 2.14 71.95 -19.84
C HIS A 385 1.68 71.27 -21.14
N PRO A 386 0.40 71.37 -21.53
CA PRO A 386 -0.03 71.11 -22.89
C PRO A 386 -0.22 72.41 -23.67
N THR A 387 0.48 72.54 -24.80
CA THR A 387 0.21 73.55 -25.82
C THR A 387 -1.06 73.19 -26.60
N ARG A 388 -1.97 74.17 -26.68
CA ARG A 388 -3.17 74.20 -27.52
C ARG A 388 -2.84 74.00 -29.00
N HIS A 389 -3.54 73.08 -29.65
CA HIS A 389 -4.10 73.32 -30.99
C HIS A 389 -5.57 72.91 -30.98
N ALA A 390 -6.44 73.87 -31.28
CA ALA A 390 -7.87 73.67 -31.48
C ALA A 390 -8.15 73.75 -32.98
N THR A 391 -8.77 72.72 -33.53
CA THR A 391 -9.54 72.81 -34.78
C THR A 391 -10.75 71.90 -34.68
N ASN A 392 -11.91 72.54 -34.52
CA ASN A 392 -13.23 72.20 -35.06
C ASN A 392 -13.57 70.71 -35.21
N ALA A 393 -14.18 70.12 -34.17
CA ALA A 393 -14.95 68.89 -34.28
C ALA A 393 -16.05 68.82 -33.19
N THR A 394 -16.83 69.88 -33.01
CA THR A 394 -17.79 69.99 -31.89
C THR A 394 -19.23 69.57 -32.18
N GLU A 395 -19.56 69.05 -33.38
CA GLU A 395 -20.92 68.52 -33.63
C GLU A 395 -20.97 67.00 -33.91
N ALA A 396 -19.85 66.36 -34.28
CA ALA A 396 -19.79 64.91 -34.47
C ALA A 396 -19.48 64.12 -33.18
N ALA A 397 -18.91 64.76 -32.16
CA ALA A 397 -18.52 64.09 -30.91
C ALA A 397 -19.71 63.88 -29.96
N ALA A 398 -20.68 64.80 -29.91
CA ALA A 398 -21.85 64.70 -29.04
C ALA A 398 -22.84 63.60 -29.48
N ALA A 399 -23.00 63.39 -30.80
CA ALA A 399 -23.81 62.29 -31.34
C ALA A 399 -23.16 60.91 -31.09
N THR A 400 -21.83 60.85 -31.08
CA THR A 400 -21.08 59.60 -30.92
C THR A 400 -21.00 59.15 -29.44
N VAL A 401 -20.93 60.08 -28.49
CA VAL A 401 -20.96 59.79 -27.04
C VAL A 401 -22.34 59.31 -26.58
N THR A 402 -23.41 59.79 -27.22
CA THR A 402 -24.78 59.34 -26.92
C THR A 402 -25.05 57.94 -27.53
N ALA A 403 -24.54 57.65 -28.73
CA ALA A 403 -24.67 56.33 -29.37
C ALA A 403 -23.77 55.24 -28.74
N THR A 404 -22.61 55.60 -28.19
CA THR A 404 -21.71 54.65 -27.49
C THR A 404 -22.21 54.27 -26.10
N ASN A 405 -22.91 55.16 -25.39
CA ASN A 405 -23.56 54.81 -24.12
C ASN A 405 -24.79 53.90 -24.28
N VAL A 406 -25.56 54.05 -25.37
CA VAL A 406 -26.73 53.20 -25.65
C VAL A 406 -26.32 51.80 -26.17
N ARG A 407 -25.25 51.69 -26.98
CA ARG A 407 -24.67 50.38 -27.36
C ARG A 407 -23.98 49.63 -26.20
N SER A 408 -23.55 50.37 -25.19
CA SER A 408 -22.93 49.85 -23.95
C SER A 408 -23.98 49.21 -23.02
N GLY A 409 -25.17 49.80 -22.89
CA GLY A 409 -26.24 49.29 -22.01
C GLY A 409 -26.75 47.90 -22.39
N GLY A 410 -27.06 47.67 -23.67
CA GLY A 410 -27.56 46.37 -24.15
C GLY A 410 -26.52 45.25 -24.05
N THR A 411 -25.26 45.53 -24.36
CA THR A 411 -24.17 44.55 -24.23
C THR A 411 -23.85 44.26 -22.76
N ARG A 412 -23.86 45.27 -21.88
CA ARG A 412 -23.71 45.09 -20.43
C ARG A 412 -24.86 44.32 -19.82
N ALA A 413 -26.11 44.62 -20.20
CA ALA A 413 -27.29 43.88 -19.77
C ALA A 413 -27.23 42.43 -20.23
N ARG A 414 -26.83 42.17 -21.49
CA ARG A 414 -26.66 40.82 -22.02
C ARG A 414 -25.54 40.05 -21.31
N ASN A 415 -24.39 40.67 -21.07
CA ASN A 415 -23.30 40.06 -20.32
C ASN A 415 -23.66 39.83 -18.86
N LEU A 416 -24.46 40.71 -18.24
CA LEU A 416 -25.00 40.52 -16.90
C LEU A 416 -25.96 39.32 -16.88
N VAL A 417 -26.87 39.20 -17.85
CA VAL A 417 -27.79 38.06 -17.96
C VAL A 417 -27.02 36.75 -18.19
N TYR A 418 -26.09 36.70 -19.15
CA TYR A 418 -25.28 35.50 -19.38
C TYR A 418 -24.37 35.16 -18.20
N GLY A 419 -23.75 36.17 -17.57
CA GLY A 419 -22.94 35.98 -16.37
C GLY A 419 -23.77 35.47 -15.19
N THR A 420 -24.99 35.96 -15.03
CA THR A 420 -25.93 35.50 -14.00
C THR A 420 -26.37 34.07 -14.25
N ILE A 421 -26.79 33.74 -15.49
CA ILE A 421 -27.18 32.36 -15.85
C ILE A 421 -26.01 31.40 -15.64
N LEU A 422 -24.79 31.78 -16.05
CA LEU A 422 -23.60 30.96 -15.85
C LEU A 422 -23.30 30.77 -14.36
N THR A 423 -23.36 31.84 -13.56
CA THR A 423 -23.07 31.78 -12.13
C THR A 423 -24.12 30.93 -11.39
N VAL A 424 -25.40 31.13 -11.68
CA VAL A 424 -26.50 30.35 -11.11
C VAL A 424 -26.39 28.89 -11.55
N GLY A 425 -26.13 28.64 -12.83
CA GLY A 425 -25.95 27.29 -13.38
C GLY A 425 -24.76 26.55 -12.77
N LEU A 426 -23.61 27.20 -12.62
CA LEU A 426 -22.42 26.63 -11.96
C LEU A 426 -22.67 26.40 -10.47
N SER A 427 -23.35 27.32 -9.78
CA SER A 427 -23.67 27.19 -8.36
C SER A 427 -24.65 26.02 -8.13
N PHE A 428 -25.71 25.94 -8.92
CA PHE A 428 -26.66 24.83 -8.87
C PHE A 428 -26.00 23.51 -9.25
N GLY A 429 -25.16 23.51 -10.30
CA GLY A 429 -24.39 22.34 -10.71
C GLY A 429 -23.42 21.87 -9.62
N TYR A 430 -22.73 22.79 -8.94
CA TYR A 430 -21.88 22.48 -7.80
C TYR A 430 -22.68 21.89 -6.64
N LEU A 431 -23.80 22.52 -6.26
CA LEU A 431 -24.67 22.03 -5.19
C LEU A 431 -25.21 20.64 -5.52
N TYR A 432 -25.65 20.41 -6.75
CA TYR A 432 -26.15 19.13 -7.21
C TYR A 432 -25.06 18.06 -7.21
N VAL A 433 -23.92 18.27 -7.87
CA VAL A 433 -22.86 17.25 -8.01
C VAL A 433 -22.15 16.94 -6.69
N THR A 434 -22.21 17.84 -5.71
CA THR A 434 -21.65 17.60 -4.37
C THR A 434 -22.68 17.10 -3.36
N ASP A 435 -23.96 16.97 -3.72
CA ASP A 435 -24.98 16.38 -2.86
C ASP A 435 -24.97 14.85 -3.02
N THR A 436 -24.81 14.11 -1.92
CA THR A 436 -24.85 12.64 -1.88
C THR A 436 -26.10 12.04 -2.53
N ARG A 437 -27.24 12.75 -2.52
CA ARG A 437 -28.52 12.29 -3.04
C ARG A 437 -28.69 12.52 -4.55
N ALA A 438 -27.73 13.18 -5.20
CA ALA A 438 -27.83 13.45 -6.62
C ALA A 438 -27.80 12.15 -7.44
N SER A 439 -28.81 11.99 -8.30
CA SER A 439 -28.99 10.76 -9.10
C SER A 439 -27.82 10.48 -10.04
N ILE A 440 -27.02 11.50 -10.38
CA ILE A 440 -25.81 11.32 -11.19
C ILE A 440 -24.82 10.33 -10.55
N HIS A 441 -24.76 10.26 -9.22
CA HIS A 441 -23.83 9.35 -8.53
C HIS A 441 -24.21 7.89 -8.75
N GLU A 442 -25.48 7.56 -8.53
CA GLU A 442 -26.01 6.20 -8.67
C GLU A 442 -26.11 5.77 -10.14
N TRP A 443 -26.63 6.64 -11.01
CA TRP A 443 -27.03 6.26 -12.37
C TRP A 443 -25.96 6.51 -13.44
N LEU A 444 -24.95 7.34 -13.15
CA LEU A 444 -23.87 7.63 -14.10
C LEU A 444 -22.48 7.32 -13.53
N VAL A 445 -22.10 7.91 -12.40
CA VAL A 445 -20.72 7.84 -11.88
C VAL A 445 -20.33 6.41 -11.49
N VAL A 446 -21.16 5.72 -10.70
CA VAL A 446 -20.86 4.34 -10.26
C VAL A 446 -20.86 3.35 -11.43
N PRO A 447 -21.86 3.33 -12.34
CA PRO A 447 -21.82 2.49 -13.54
C PRO A 447 -20.62 2.78 -14.44
N ALA A 448 -20.29 4.06 -14.68
CA ALA A 448 -19.13 4.43 -15.48
C ALA A 448 -17.83 3.95 -14.83
N LEU A 449 -17.67 4.09 -13.51
CA LEU A 449 -16.49 3.61 -12.79
C LEU A 449 -16.32 2.09 -12.93
N ARG A 450 -17.42 1.33 -12.84
CA ARG A 450 -17.42 -0.13 -13.02
C ARG A 450 -17.07 -0.56 -14.45
N GLN A 451 -17.45 0.25 -15.45
CA GLN A 451 -17.14 -0.02 -16.85
C GLN A 451 -15.69 0.36 -17.20
N ILE A 452 -15.19 1.47 -16.66
CA ILE A 452 -13.81 1.95 -16.88
C ILE A 452 -12.81 1.05 -16.12
N TYR A 453 -13.18 0.59 -14.93
CA TYR A 453 -12.38 -0.32 -14.10
C TYR A 453 -13.14 -1.63 -13.84
N PRO A 454 -13.04 -2.62 -14.76
CA PRO A 454 -13.70 -3.91 -14.61
C PRO A 454 -13.24 -4.66 -13.35
N ASP A 455 -11.96 -4.59 -13.01
CA ASP A 455 -11.41 -5.23 -11.80
C ASP A 455 -11.92 -4.57 -10.51
N GLY A 456 -12.29 -5.41 -9.55
CA GLY A 456 -12.85 -5.01 -8.26
C GLY A 456 -11.93 -4.12 -7.44
N GLU A 457 -10.65 -4.47 -7.39
CA GLU A 457 -9.65 -3.77 -6.60
C GLU A 457 -9.19 -2.48 -7.29
N GLU A 458 -9.00 -2.48 -8.60
CA GLU A 458 -8.65 -1.27 -9.36
C GLU A 458 -9.73 -0.20 -9.25
N ALA A 459 -11.02 -0.58 -9.38
CA ALA A 459 -12.12 0.37 -9.21
C ALA A 459 -12.17 0.95 -7.80
N HIS A 460 -11.88 0.13 -6.79
CA HIS A 460 -11.81 0.57 -5.41
C HIS A 460 -10.67 1.58 -5.20
N GLN A 461 -9.46 1.28 -5.68
CA GLN A 461 -8.31 2.18 -5.60
C GLN A 461 -8.52 3.48 -6.41
N ALA A 462 -9.15 3.39 -7.58
CA ALA A 462 -9.53 4.56 -8.37
C ALA A 462 -10.57 5.41 -7.64
N GLY A 463 -11.60 4.79 -7.07
CA GLY A 463 -12.64 5.47 -6.29
C GLY A 463 -12.07 6.24 -5.10
N THR A 464 -11.22 5.60 -4.29
CA THR A 464 -10.55 6.24 -3.15
C THR A 464 -9.68 7.42 -3.59
N ARG A 465 -8.88 7.27 -4.65
CA ARG A 465 -8.05 8.36 -5.20
C ARG A 465 -8.88 9.51 -5.74
N ILE A 466 -9.97 9.22 -6.46
CA ILE A 466 -10.89 10.23 -7.01
C ILE A 466 -11.56 10.98 -5.86
N LEU A 467 -12.09 10.28 -4.86
CA LEU A 467 -12.74 10.91 -3.72
C LEU A 467 -11.77 11.81 -2.93
N LYS A 468 -10.54 11.34 -2.71
CA LYS A 468 -9.46 12.13 -2.11
C LYS A 468 -9.14 13.39 -2.91
N ALA A 469 -9.01 13.27 -4.23
CA ALA A 469 -8.76 14.40 -5.11
C ALA A 469 -9.93 15.41 -5.08
N LEU A 470 -11.16 14.93 -5.21
CA LEU A 470 -12.36 15.77 -5.15
C LEU A 470 -12.45 16.52 -3.82
N HIS A 471 -12.15 15.85 -2.70
CA HIS A 471 -12.14 16.47 -1.38
C HIS A 471 -11.11 17.61 -1.28
N ASN A 472 -9.90 17.41 -1.80
CA ASN A 472 -8.87 18.46 -1.80
C ASN A 472 -9.27 19.71 -2.61
N PHE A 473 -10.19 19.56 -3.58
CA PHE A 473 -10.75 20.68 -4.35
C PHE A 473 -12.11 21.16 -3.83
N GLY A 474 -12.65 20.58 -2.75
CA GLY A 474 -13.98 20.90 -2.22
C GLY A 474 -15.15 20.45 -3.11
N LEU A 475 -14.91 19.48 -4.00
CA LEU A 475 -15.85 18.93 -4.99
C LEU A 475 -16.33 17.51 -4.63
N ASN A 476 -15.99 16.98 -3.46
CA ASN A 476 -16.46 15.65 -3.07
C ASN A 476 -17.97 15.66 -2.77
N PRO A 477 -18.67 14.55 -3.05
CA PRO A 477 -20.00 14.31 -2.54
C PRO A 477 -20.00 14.40 -1.02
N ARG A 478 -21.00 15.08 -0.47
CA ARG A 478 -21.19 15.29 0.96
C ARG A 478 -22.68 15.39 1.27
N GLU A 479 -23.06 14.93 2.44
CA GLU A 479 -24.42 15.04 2.93
C GLU A 479 -24.77 16.52 3.13
N ARG A 480 -25.92 16.94 2.58
CA ARG A 480 -26.38 18.33 2.64
C ARG A 480 -27.74 18.42 3.33
N GLY A 481 -27.80 19.22 4.38
CA GLY A 481 -29.00 19.45 5.18
C GLY A 481 -28.98 18.65 6.48
N ILE A 482 -30.03 18.83 7.28
CA ILE A 482 -30.21 18.14 8.56
C ILE A 482 -31.39 17.19 8.35
N ALA A 483 -31.11 15.98 7.84
CA ALA A 483 -32.14 14.98 7.59
C ALA A 483 -32.89 14.60 8.88
N ASP A 484 -32.19 14.63 10.01
CA ASP A 484 -32.74 14.37 11.34
C ASP A 484 -32.83 15.65 12.18
N SER A 485 -33.63 16.62 11.72
CA SER A 485 -33.81 17.89 12.42
C SER A 485 -34.46 17.75 13.81
N GLN A 486 -35.13 16.61 14.07
CA GLN A 486 -35.78 16.29 15.35
C GLN A 486 -34.86 15.51 16.31
N GLY A 487 -33.80 14.88 15.80
CA GLY A 487 -32.83 14.12 16.62
C GLY A 487 -33.24 12.68 16.91
N ASP A 488 -34.19 12.12 16.16
CA ASP A 488 -34.75 10.77 16.34
C ASP A 488 -33.70 9.66 16.13
N LEU A 489 -32.62 9.94 15.40
CA LEU A 489 -31.54 9.01 15.11
C LEU A 489 -30.33 9.17 16.04
N THR A 490 -30.37 10.12 16.98
CA THR A 490 -29.25 10.33 17.90
C THR A 490 -29.11 9.17 18.87
N VAL A 491 -27.88 8.67 19.05
CA VAL A 491 -27.61 7.49 19.91
C VAL A 491 -26.40 7.72 20.81
N PRO A 492 -26.49 7.44 22.12
CA PRO A 492 -25.34 7.49 23.02
C PRO A 492 -24.46 6.24 22.85
N VAL A 493 -23.17 6.44 22.58
CA VAL A 493 -22.17 5.37 22.40
C VAL A 493 -20.86 5.81 23.08
N PHE A 494 -20.35 5.01 24.02
CA PHE A 494 -19.09 5.28 24.74
C PHE A 494 -18.98 6.70 25.32
N GLY A 495 -20.07 7.24 25.86
CA GLY A 495 -20.10 8.60 26.43
C GLY A 495 -20.23 9.73 25.40
N HIS A 496 -20.40 9.41 24.11
CA HIS A 496 -20.61 10.37 23.03
C HIS A 496 -22.02 10.23 22.44
N THR A 497 -22.69 11.35 22.15
CA THR A 497 -23.96 11.35 21.41
C THR A 497 -23.69 11.41 19.92
N LEU A 498 -23.87 10.30 19.22
CA LEU A 498 -23.70 10.22 17.77
C LEU A 498 -24.85 10.91 17.04
N SER A 499 -24.55 11.51 15.88
CA SER A 499 -25.55 12.18 15.04
C SER A 499 -26.52 11.23 14.34
N ASN A 500 -26.12 9.97 14.17
CA ASN A 500 -26.93 8.89 13.60
C ASN A 500 -26.28 7.53 13.95
N PRO A 501 -26.97 6.39 13.81
CA PRO A 501 -26.42 5.07 14.15
C PRO A 501 -25.65 4.42 12.98
N ILE A 502 -25.34 5.17 11.90
CA ILE A 502 -24.79 4.61 10.67
C ILE A 502 -23.26 4.69 10.71
N GLY A 503 -22.61 3.56 10.44
CA GLY A 503 -21.16 3.46 10.34
C GLY A 503 -20.66 2.84 9.04
N THR A 504 -19.48 3.23 8.58
CA THR A 504 -18.76 2.53 7.52
C THR A 504 -17.85 1.46 8.12
N SER A 505 -17.94 0.22 7.64
CA SER A 505 -17.05 -0.87 8.08
C SER A 505 -15.63 -0.71 7.54
N ALA A 506 -14.66 -1.30 8.26
CA ALA A 506 -13.29 -1.46 7.79
C ALA A 506 -13.21 -2.14 6.42
N GLY A 507 -12.10 -1.89 5.72
CA GLY A 507 -11.80 -2.42 4.39
C GLY A 507 -12.05 -1.44 3.25
N ILE A 508 -12.88 -0.40 3.46
CA ILE A 508 -13.05 0.71 2.49
C ILE A 508 -11.82 1.63 2.50
N ASP A 509 -11.38 2.05 3.68
CA ASP A 509 -10.19 2.88 3.84
C ASP A 509 -9.16 2.19 4.73
N LYS A 510 -8.36 1.31 4.12
CA LYS A 510 -7.36 0.50 4.85
C LYS A 510 -6.19 1.32 5.38
N GLY A 511 -5.87 2.43 4.71
CA GLY A 511 -4.73 3.29 5.04
C GLY A 511 -5.09 4.54 5.83
N ALA A 512 -6.36 4.80 6.14
CA ALA A 512 -6.81 6.09 6.67
C ALA A 512 -6.49 7.27 5.73
N GLU A 513 -6.68 7.08 4.42
CA GLU A 513 -6.48 8.11 3.38
C GLU A 513 -7.65 9.08 3.20
N ILE A 514 -8.87 8.62 3.47
CA ILE A 514 -10.12 9.35 3.26
C ILE A 514 -11.09 9.32 4.46
N PRO A 515 -10.68 9.35 5.76
CA PRO A 515 -11.64 9.34 6.86
C PRO A 515 -12.60 10.54 6.81
N THR A 516 -12.05 11.75 6.55
CA THR A 516 -12.85 12.98 6.48
C THR A 516 -13.88 12.95 5.34
N PRO A 517 -13.52 12.60 4.08
CA PRO A 517 -14.51 12.36 3.04
C PRO A 517 -15.59 11.34 3.41
N LEU A 518 -15.24 10.24 4.07
CA LEU A 518 -16.22 9.22 4.48
C LEU A 518 -17.20 9.75 5.54
N PHE A 519 -16.71 10.55 6.48
CA PHE A 519 -17.58 11.28 7.41
C PHE A 519 -18.48 12.27 6.66
N GLU A 520 -17.95 13.03 5.70
CA GLU A 520 -18.74 13.98 4.91
C GLU A 520 -19.86 13.31 4.10
N LEU A 521 -19.73 12.03 3.73
CA LEU A 521 -20.82 11.26 3.11
C LEU A 521 -22.01 10.99 4.06
N GLY A 522 -21.86 11.21 5.37
CA GLY A 522 -22.96 11.20 6.35
C GLY A 522 -22.85 10.18 7.49
N ALA A 523 -21.90 9.24 7.42
CA ALA A 523 -21.70 8.26 8.49
C ALA A 523 -21.25 8.94 9.80
N ALA A 524 -21.82 8.51 10.93
CA ALA A 524 -21.37 8.95 12.25
C ALA A 524 -20.15 8.17 12.74
N VAL A 525 -19.99 6.92 12.30
CA VAL A 525 -18.80 6.10 12.63
C VAL A 525 -18.05 5.75 11.35
N VAL A 526 -16.75 6.03 11.30
CA VAL A 526 -15.90 5.58 10.18
C VAL A 526 -14.86 4.61 10.72
N GLU A 527 -14.85 3.38 10.22
CA GLU A 527 -13.85 2.37 10.58
C GLU A 527 -12.77 2.27 9.49
N VAL A 528 -11.53 2.62 9.83
CA VAL A 528 -10.34 2.47 8.95
C VAL A 528 -9.58 1.18 9.26
N GLY A 529 -8.76 0.72 8.33
CA GLY A 529 -7.98 -0.52 8.46
C GLY A 529 -8.61 -1.72 7.75
N ALA A 530 -8.21 -2.97 8.02
CA ALA A 530 -7.29 -3.37 9.09
C ALA A 530 -5.82 -2.97 8.84
N ILE A 531 -5.17 -2.48 9.88
CA ILE A 531 -3.77 -2.08 9.90
C ILE A 531 -2.96 -3.20 10.56
N THR A 532 -1.88 -3.63 9.91
CA THR A 532 -0.91 -4.57 10.48
C THR A 532 0.33 -3.84 10.98
N LEU A 533 1.11 -4.45 11.88
CA LEU A 533 2.32 -3.84 12.41
C LEU A 533 3.30 -3.47 11.28
N LEU A 534 3.72 -4.47 10.52
CA LEU A 534 4.59 -4.31 9.36
C LEU A 534 3.78 -4.15 8.06
N PRO A 535 4.32 -3.48 7.03
CA PRO A 535 3.72 -3.42 5.72
C PRO A 535 3.59 -4.83 5.10
N GLN A 536 2.50 -5.07 4.38
CA GLN A 536 2.31 -6.30 3.62
C GLN A 536 1.37 -6.10 2.44
N GLU A 537 1.67 -6.75 1.32
CA GLU A 537 0.90 -6.65 0.07
C GLU A 537 -0.48 -7.33 0.15
N GLY A 538 -0.66 -8.29 1.05
CA GLY A 538 -1.83 -9.18 1.13
C GLY A 538 -1.71 -10.42 0.24
N ASN A 539 -2.85 -11.06 -0.07
CA ASN A 539 -2.88 -12.24 -0.95
C ASN A 539 -2.76 -11.85 -2.44
N PRO A 540 -2.35 -12.78 -3.34
CA PRO A 540 -2.20 -12.50 -4.76
C PRO A 540 -3.50 -12.01 -5.43
N LYS A 541 -3.36 -11.16 -6.45
CA LYS A 541 -4.48 -10.69 -7.29
C LYS A 541 -4.81 -11.71 -8.39
N PRO A 542 -6.06 -11.73 -8.92
CA PRO A 542 -7.23 -10.98 -8.47
C PRO A 542 -7.76 -11.52 -7.14
N ARG A 543 -8.31 -10.63 -6.32
CA ARG A 543 -8.72 -10.94 -4.93
C ARG A 543 -10.00 -10.25 -4.47
N VAL A 544 -10.72 -9.61 -5.40
CA VAL A 544 -12.06 -9.05 -5.18
C VAL A 544 -12.91 -9.34 -6.41
N PHE A 545 -14.07 -9.94 -6.18
CA PHE A 545 -15.01 -10.37 -7.20
C PHE A 545 -16.36 -9.78 -6.88
N ARG A 546 -16.96 -9.05 -7.81
CA ARG A 546 -18.30 -8.49 -7.66
C ARG A 546 -19.30 -9.48 -8.23
N LEU A 547 -20.46 -9.60 -7.59
CA LEU A 547 -21.64 -10.27 -8.11
C LEU A 547 -22.74 -9.21 -8.27
N PRO A 548 -22.73 -8.43 -9.37
CA PRO A 548 -23.68 -7.35 -9.58
C PRO A 548 -25.14 -7.79 -9.53
N SER A 549 -25.47 -8.99 -10.04
CA SER A 549 -26.85 -9.49 -9.99
C SER A 549 -27.37 -9.70 -8.56
N GLN A 550 -26.46 -9.81 -7.60
CA GLN A 550 -26.74 -10.12 -6.19
C GLN A 550 -26.45 -8.96 -5.24
N ASN A 551 -25.97 -7.81 -5.74
CA ASN A 551 -25.42 -6.72 -4.93
C ASN A 551 -24.39 -7.21 -3.89
N ALA A 552 -23.59 -8.20 -4.28
CA ALA A 552 -22.67 -8.91 -3.39
C ALA A 552 -21.23 -8.84 -3.90
N LEU A 553 -20.30 -9.22 -3.04
CA LEU A 553 -18.89 -9.38 -3.39
C LEU A 553 -18.26 -10.54 -2.62
N ILE A 554 -17.21 -11.11 -3.20
CA ILE A 554 -16.30 -12.05 -2.56
C ILE A 554 -14.92 -11.39 -2.54
N ASN A 555 -14.24 -11.41 -1.39
CA ASN A 555 -12.88 -10.89 -1.31
C ASN A 555 -11.96 -11.80 -0.51
N ARG A 556 -10.69 -11.82 -0.91
CA ARG A 556 -9.60 -12.54 -0.26
C ARG A 556 -8.36 -11.67 -0.06
N TYR A 557 -8.53 -10.39 0.30
CA TYR A 557 -7.43 -9.43 0.41
C TYR A 557 -6.25 -9.90 1.28
N GLY A 558 -6.52 -10.53 2.43
CA GLY A 558 -5.47 -11.00 3.34
C GLY A 558 -4.69 -9.87 4.02
N PHE A 559 -5.38 -8.82 4.46
CA PHE A 559 -4.82 -7.66 5.16
C PHE A 559 -3.69 -6.95 4.39
N ASN A 560 -3.92 -6.52 3.16
CA ASN A 560 -2.99 -5.60 2.51
C ASN A 560 -2.93 -4.27 3.29
N SER A 561 -1.75 -3.85 3.73
CA SER A 561 -1.54 -2.71 4.64
C SER A 561 -0.18 -2.07 4.41
N GLU A 562 -0.10 -0.74 4.55
CA GLU A 562 1.13 0.04 4.48
C GLU A 562 1.95 -0.01 5.79
N GLY A 563 1.46 -0.72 6.81
CA GLY A 563 2.09 -0.82 8.13
C GLY A 563 1.65 0.27 9.11
N ALA A 564 1.76 -0.04 10.41
CA ALA A 564 1.23 0.79 11.48
C ALA A 564 1.88 2.18 11.56
N GLU A 565 3.19 2.26 11.37
CA GLU A 565 3.95 3.52 11.42
C GLU A 565 3.55 4.48 10.30
N HIS A 566 3.36 3.97 9.07
CA HIS A 566 2.96 4.77 7.93
C HIS A 566 1.55 5.36 8.13
N VAL A 567 0.61 4.52 8.56
CA VAL A 567 -0.77 4.96 8.83
C VAL A 567 -0.81 5.91 10.03
N ALA A 568 -0.02 5.68 11.07
CA ALA A 568 0.10 6.58 12.22
C ALA A 568 0.58 7.97 11.81
N THR A 569 1.53 8.07 10.87
CA THR A 569 2.01 9.36 10.34
C THR A 569 0.89 10.13 9.65
N ARG A 570 0.04 9.43 8.90
CA ARG A 570 -1.11 10.03 8.20
C ARG A 570 -2.19 10.51 9.17
N LEU A 571 -2.52 9.69 10.16
CA LEU A 571 -3.46 10.07 11.24
C LEU A 571 -2.93 11.26 12.05
N ARG A 572 -1.63 11.28 12.37
CA ARG A 572 -0.97 12.42 13.01
C ARG A 572 -1.12 13.70 12.21
N GLN A 573 -0.83 13.64 10.92
CA GLN A 573 -0.92 14.79 10.04
C GLN A 573 -2.35 15.34 10.01
N ARG A 574 -3.35 14.46 9.95
CA ARG A 574 -4.77 14.85 10.01
C ARG A 574 -5.13 15.60 11.30
N VAL A 575 -4.63 15.15 12.45
CA VAL A 575 -4.82 15.84 13.74
C VAL A 575 -4.13 17.20 13.76
N ARG A 576 -2.89 17.30 13.26
CA ARG A 576 -2.13 18.56 13.21
C ARG A 576 -2.76 19.59 12.26
N GLU A 577 -3.24 19.15 11.10
CA GLU A 577 -3.98 20.00 10.17
C GLU A 577 -5.24 20.57 10.81
N PHE A 578 -5.98 19.75 11.55
CA PHE A 578 -7.13 20.20 12.32
C PHE A 578 -6.74 21.21 13.42
N ALA A 579 -5.69 20.93 14.18
CA ALA A 579 -5.16 21.82 15.21
C ALA A 579 -4.82 23.20 14.63
N TYR A 580 -4.15 23.23 13.49
CA TYR A 580 -3.83 24.46 12.76
C TYR A 580 -5.07 25.24 12.34
N HIS A 581 -6.08 24.56 11.78
CA HIS A 581 -7.33 25.20 11.39
C HIS A 581 -8.15 25.71 12.60
N LYS A 582 -7.93 25.15 13.79
CA LYS A 582 -8.47 25.66 15.06
C LYS A 582 -7.64 26.76 15.71
N GLY A 583 -6.48 27.11 15.13
CA GLY A 583 -5.59 28.14 15.64
C GLY A 583 -4.68 27.70 16.80
N LEU A 584 -4.53 26.39 17.02
CA LEU A 584 -3.71 25.83 18.10
C LEU A 584 -2.23 25.68 17.72
N GLY A 585 -1.91 25.55 16.44
CA GLY A 585 -0.53 25.34 15.95
C GLY A 585 -0.34 24.05 15.17
N MET A 586 0.92 23.67 14.93
CA MET A 586 1.35 22.47 14.16
C MET A 586 2.41 21.62 14.89
N ASP A 587 2.78 22.02 16.10
CA ASP A 587 3.77 21.35 16.93
C ASP A 587 3.13 20.17 17.72
N GLU A 588 3.96 19.52 18.54
CA GLU A 588 3.53 18.39 19.37
C GLU A 588 2.58 18.81 20.48
N GLU A 589 2.68 20.05 20.96
CA GLU A 589 1.80 20.63 21.98
C GLU A 589 0.38 20.82 21.41
N ALA A 590 0.27 21.36 20.20
CA ALA A 590 -1.00 21.49 19.49
C ALA A 590 -1.63 20.13 19.17
N GLU A 591 -0.82 19.13 18.77
CA GLU A 591 -1.28 17.74 18.61
C GLU A 591 -1.86 17.21 19.94
N ARG A 592 -1.12 17.39 21.04
CA ARG A 592 -1.53 16.91 22.36
C ARG A 592 -2.81 17.59 22.85
N ALA A 593 -2.93 18.90 22.68
CA ALA A 593 -4.13 19.66 23.05
C ALA A 593 -5.39 19.12 22.36
N VAL A 594 -5.30 18.79 21.06
CA VAL A 594 -6.41 18.15 20.35
C VAL A 594 -6.70 16.76 20.90
N LEU A 595 -5.67 15.93 21.07
CA LEU A 595 -5.81 14.56 21.58
C LEU A 595 -6.41 14.51 23.01
N ASP A 596 -6.09 15.48 23.85
CA ASP A 596 -6.59 15.60 25.23
C ASP A 596 -7.97 16.28 25.33
N GLY A 597 -8.56 16.64 24.18
CA GLY A 597 -9.95 17.05 24.06
C GLY A 597 -10.20 18.55 24.15
N GLU A 598 -9.17 19.39 24.11
CA GLU A 598 -9.31 20.86 24.19
C GLU A 598 -10.14 21.43 23.03
N ALA A 599 -10.19 20.71 21.90
CA ALA A 599 -10.98 21.10 20.74
C ALA A 599 -12.50 20.86 20.88
N GLY A 600 -12.96 20.23 21.98
CA GLY A 600 -14.39 19.99 22.24
C GLY A 600 -15.04 18.98 21.29
N VAL A 601 -14.25 18.15 20.62
CA VAL A 601 -14.70 17.08 19.71
C VAL A 601 -13.97 15.78 20.03
N PRO A 602 -14.54 14.60 19.69
CA PRO A 602 -13.80 13.35 19.76
C PRO A 602 -12.52 13.45 18.92
N PRO A 603 -11.34 13.17 19.49
CA PRO A 603 -10.07 13.49 18.84
C PRO A 603 -9.68 12.52 17.73
N GLY A 604 -10.33 11.36 17.61
CA GLY A 604 -10.21 10.51 16.43
C GLY A 604 -10.98 11.09 15.25
N SER A 605 -12.28 11.31 15.41
CA SER A 605 -13.16 11.81 14.34
C SER A 605 -12.89 13.26 13.97
N LEU A 606 -12.45 14.07 14.94
CA LEU A 606 -12.28 15.52 14.85
C LEU A 606 -13.59 16.26 14.53
N LEU A 607 -14.74 15.61 14.72
CA LEU A 607 -16.06 16.12 14.37
C LEU A 607 -17.06 15.82 15.50
N PRO A 608 -17.92 16.78 15.87
CA PRO A 608 -18.96 16.54 16.87
C PRO A 608 -19.95 15.48 16.38
N GLY A 609 -20.41 14.62 17.29
CA GLY A 609 -21.37 13.56 17.00
C GLY A 609 -20.85 12.44 16.10
N ARG A 610 -19.53 12.30 15.96
CA ARG A 610 -18.90 11.29 15.11
C ARG A 610 -17.73 10.61 15.83
N LEU A 611 -17.43 9.36 15.49
CA LEU A 611 -16.32 8.58 16.06
C LEU A 611 -15.49 7.93 14.95
N LEU A 612 -14.16 7.97 15.10
CA LEU A 612 -13.23 7.25 14.24
C LEU A 612 -12.85 5.93 14.91
N ALA A 613 -13.19 4.82 14.23
CA ALA A 613 -12.74 3.50 14.61
C ALA A 613 -11.47 3.12 13.82
N VAL A 614 -10.46 2.59 14.50
CA VAL A 614 -9.20 2.14 13.89
C VAL A 614 -9.05 0.64 14.13
N GLN A 615 -9.13 -0.13 13.05
CA GLN A 615 -9.01 -1.58 13.11
C GLN A 615 -7.55 -2.04 12.98
N VAL A 616 -7.14 -2.91 13.89
CA VAL A 616 -5.82 -3.51 13.94
C VAL A 616 -5.90 -5.03 13.72
N ALA A 617 -4.83 -5.60 13.16
CA ALA A 617 -4.70 -7.03 12.87
C ALA A 617 -3.23 -7.50 12.97
N LYS A 618 -3.02 -8.81 13.09
CA LYS A 618 -1.69 -9.42 13.02
C LYS A 618 -1.13 -9.45 11.59
N ASN A 619 0.19 -9.47 11.47
CA ASN A 619 0.85 -9.75 10.19
C ASN A 619 0.61 -11.22 9.75
N LYS A 620 0.69 -11.46 8.43
CA LYS A 620 0.53 -12.82 7.85
C LYS A 620 1.63 -13.78 8.32
N THR A 621 2.85 -13.27 8.52
CA THR A 621 4.04 -14.03 8.93
C THR A 621 4.03 -14.41 10.41
N THR A 622 3.24 -13.73 11.22
CA THR A 622 3.11 -14.02 12.66
C THR A 622 2.23 -15.25 12.83
N SER A 623 2.82 -16.34 13.35
CA SER A 623 2.09 -17.59 13.58
C SER A 623 1.03 -17.41 14.67
N GLU A 624 -0.16 -17.92 14.41
CA GLU A 624 -1.28 -17.98 15.36
C GLU A 624 -0.99 -18.88 16.58
N ASN A 625 -0.06 -19.82 16.45
CA ASN A 625 0.35 -20.71 17.53
C ASN A 625 1.29 -20.02 18.53
N ASP A 626 1.90 -18.89 18.14
CA ASP A 626 2.70 -18.05 19.02
C ASP A 626 1.84 -16.88 19.52
N ILE A 627 1.05 -17.15 20.56
CA ILE A 627 0.12 -16.16 21.12
C ILE A 627 0.84 -14.89 21.61
N GLU A 628 2.08 -15.01 22.08
CA GLU A 628 2.88 -13.87 22.53
C GLU A 628 3.31 -12.98 21.36
N ALA A 629 3.68 -13.58 20.23
CA ALA A 629 3.92 -12.82 19.01
C ALA A 629 2.66 -12.16 18.46
N VAL A 630 1.51 -12.84 18.52
CA VAL A 630 0.23 -12.26 18.14
C VAL A 630 -0.10 -11.07 19.03
N VAL A 631 -0.06 -11.23 20.36
CA VAL A 631 -0.29 -10.14 21.33
C VAL A 631 0.64 -8.96 21.05
N ARG A 632 1.93 -9.23 20.79
CA ARG A 632 2.93 -8.20 20.48
C ARG A 632 2.61 -7.43 19.19
N ASP A 633 2.18 -8.11 18.12
CA ASP A 633 1.76 -7.46 16.88
C ASP A 633 0.62 -6.47 17.13
N TYR A 634 -0.43 -6.92 17.82
CA TYR A 634 -1.57 -6.08 18.15
C TYR A 634 -1.17 -4.92 19.08
N ALA A 635 -0.52 -5.21 20.22
CA ALA A 635 -0.13 -4.21 21.21
C ALA A 635 0.81 -3.14 20.63
N THR A 636 1.77 -3.54 19.79
CA THR A 636 2.70 -2.60 19.14
C THR A 636 1.97 -1.75 18.09
N THR A 637 1.10 -2.36 17.29
CA THR A 637 0.25 -1.62 16.35
C THR A 637 -0.60 -0.58 17.08
N VAL A 638 -1.21 -0.96 18.22
CA VAL A 638 -1.97 -0.06 19.10
C VAL A 638 -1.12 1.09 19.61
N GLY A 639 0.13 0.83 19.99
CA GLY A 639 1.08 1.89 20.39
C GLY A 639 1.31 2.95 19.30
N HIS A 640 1.24 2.57 18.01
CA HIS A 640 1.39 3.51 16.90
C HIS A 640 0.11 4.29 16.58
N VAL A 641 -1.03 3.60 16.46
CA VAL A 641 -2.26 4.19 15.90
C VAL A 641 -3.32 4.54 16.94
N GLY A 642 -3.26 3.93 18.13
CA GLY A 642 -4.33 3.98 19.12
C GLY A 642 -4.65 5.37 19.64
N LYS A 643 -3.64 6.26 19.75
CA LYS A 643 -3.87 7.64 20.24
C LYS A 643 -4.77 8.47 19.33
N TYR A 644 -4.86 8.13 18.05
CA TYR A 644 -5.70 8.81 17.05
C TYR A 644 -7.06 8.13 16.82
N ALA A 645 -7.41 7.11 17.62
CA ALA A 645 -8.70 6.43 17.53
C ALA A 645 -9.66 6.97 18.60
N ASP A 646 -10.96 6.97 18.31
CA ASP A 646 -11.99 7.02 19.36
C ASP A 646 -12.40 5.61 19.77
N ILE A 647 -12.39 4.68 18.81
CA ILE A 647 -12.64 3.25 19.00
C ILE A 647 -11.49 2.46 18.39
N LEU A 648 -10.84 1.60 19.15
CA LEU A 648 -9.88 0.63 18.65
C LEU A 648 -10.60 -0.70 18.38
N VAL A 649 -10.42 -1.27 17.19
CA VAL A 649 -11.08 -2.53 16.81
C VAL A 649 -10.05 -3.65 16.64
N VAL A 650 -10.17 -4.71 17.41
CA VAL A 650 -9.34 -5.94 17.32
C VAL A 650 -10.00 -6.91 16.33
N ASN A 651 -9.36 -7.18 15.19
CA ASN A 651 -9.91 -8.07 14.16
C ASN A 651 -9.40 -9.52 14.26
N VAL A 652 -10.23 -10.41 14.79
CA VAL A 652 -9.94 -11.86 14.90
C VAL A 652 -10.76 -12.71 13.92
N SER A 653 -11.41 -12.09 12.92
CA SER A 653 -12.53 -12.72 12.18
C SER A 653 -12.35 -12.85 10.68
N SER A 654 -11.28 -12.29 10.11
CA SER A 654 -10.99 -12.39 8.67
C SER A 654 -10.86 -13.86 8.22
N PRO A 655 -11.61 -14.30 7.20
CA PRO A 655 -11.46 -15.65 6.64
C PRO A 655 -10.20 -15.80 5.78
N ASN A 656 -9.51 -14.70 5.49
CA ASN A 656 -8.50 -14.58 4.44
C ASN A 656 -7.06 -14.66 4.97
N THR A 657 -6.92 -14.79 6.29
CA THR A 657 -5.65 -14.96 6.99
C THR A 657 -5.69 -16.33 7.67
N PRO A 658 -4.82 -17.29 7.27
CA PRO A 658 -4.77 -18.62 7.87
C PRO A 658 -4.66 -18.54 9.39
N GLY A 659 -5.37 -19.45 10.08
CA GLY A 659 -5.36 -19.56 11.54
C GLY A 659 -5.97 -18.40 12.31
N LEU A 660 -6.36 -17.28 11.69
CA LEU A 660 -6.80 -16.11 12.47
C LEU A 660 -8.07 -16.38 13.28
N ARG A 661 -9.01 -17.15 12.73
CA ARG A 661 -10.28 -17.45 13.41
C ARG A 661 -10.14 -18.40 14.60
N THR A 662 -9.05 -19.17 14.69
CA THR A 662 -8.81 -20.05 15.85
C THR A 662 -8.47 -19.24 17.10
N LEU A 663 -8.03 -17.98 16.95
CA LEU A 663 -7.84 -17.04 18.06
C LEU A 663 -9.16 -16.65 18.74
N GLN A 664 -10.32 -17.01 18.21
CA GLN A 664 -11.62 -16.77 18.84
C GLN A 664 -11.95 -17.78 19.95
N ASN A 665 -11.11 -18.80 20.15
CA ASN A 665 -11.22 -19.68 21.30
C ASN A 665 -10.98 -18.88 22.59
N VAL A 666 -11.69 -19.24 23.68
CA VAL A 666 -11.78 -18.44 24.91
C VAL A 666 -10.43 -18.02 25.47
N GLU A 667 -9.50 -18.97 25.70
CA GLU A 667 -8.20 -18.67 26.29
C GLU A 667 -7.31 -17.78 25.40
N PRO A 668 -7.01 -18.13 24.13
CA PRO A 668 -6.25 -17.25 23.24
C PRO A 668 -6.87 -15.86 23.07
N LEU A 669 -8.19 -15.79 22.97
CA LEU A 669 -8.91 -14.52 22.82
C LEU A 669 -8.74 -13.66 24.07
N THR A 670 -8.94 -14.23 25.26
CA THR A 670 -8.81 -13.51 26.53
C THR A 670 -7.40 -12.95 26.71
N ARG A 671 -6.37 -13.74 26.40
CA ARG A 671 -4.97 -13.32 26.48
C ARG A 671 -4.65 -12.20 25.49
N LEU A 672 -5.12 -12.33 24.25
CA LEU A 672 -4.98 -11.31 23.22
C LEU A 672 -5.64 -9.99 23.64
N LEU A 673 -6.90 -10.04 24.02
CA LEU A 673 -7.68 -8.85 24.39
C LEU A 673 -7.09 -8.18 25.63
N SER A 674 -6.66 -8.95 26.64
CA SER A 674 -5.99 -8.41 27.83
C SER A 674 -4.71 -7.65 27.48
N GLY A 675 -3.89 -8.19 26.56
CA GLY A 675 -2.69 -7.51 26.07
C GLY A 675 -3.01 -6.19 25.34
N VAL A 676 -4.07 -6.17 24.53
CA VAL A 676 -4.55 -4.95 23.86
C VAL A 676 -5.06 -3.92 24.87
N VAL A 677 -5.85 -4.33 25.86
CA VAL A 677 -6.35 -3.47 26.94
C VAL A 677 -5.19 -2.83 27.70
N GLN A 678 -4.14 -3.60 27.99
CA GLN A 678 -2.94 -3.05 28.62
C GLN A 678 -2.21 -2.05 27.71
N ALA A 679 -2.10 -2.32 26.41
CA ALA A 679 -1.50 -1.39 25.46
C ALA A 679 -2.29 -0.07 25.38
N VAL A 680 -3.62 -0.13 25.40
CA VAL A 680 -4.50 1.06 25.39
C VAL A 680 -4.35 1.88 26.67
N LYS A 681 -4.25 1.23 27.85
CA LYS A 681 -3.99 1.92 29.12
C LYS A 681 -2.70 2.75 29.09
N ASN A 682 -1.69 2.26 28.36
CA ASN A 682 -0.38 2.91 28.23
C ASN A 682 -0.32 4.05 27.19
N ILE A 683 -1.39 4.30 26.41
CA ILE A 683 -1.41 5.38 25.42
C ILE A 683 -1.28 6.75 26.12
N ASP A 684 -0.43 7.64 25.63
CA ASP A 684 -0.36 9.03 26.14
C ASP A 684 -1.51 9.87 25.59
N ARG A 685 -2.62 9.90 26.35
CA ARG A 685 -3.84 10.70 26.11
C ARG A 685 -4.73 10.68 27.36
N LYS A 686 -5.41 11.79 27.66
CA LYS A 686 -6.33 11.93 28.79
C LYS A 686 -7.50 10.94 28.75
N THR A 687 -8.19 10.86 27.62
CA THR A 687 -9.30 9.92 27.40
C THR A 687 -8.83 8.78 26.51
N LYS A 688 -8.93 7.53 26.98
CA LYS A 688 -8.54 6.36 26.21
C LYS A 688 -9.60 6.01 25.15
N PRO A 689 -9.22 5.47 23.98
CA PRO A 689 -10.20 4.92 23.05
C PRO A 689 -10.95 3.73 23.66
N ALA A 690 -12.22 3.57 23.31
CA ALA A 690 -12.96 2.35 23.60
C ALA A 690 -12.40 1.18 22.78
N ILE A 691 -12.50 -0.04 23.28
CA ILE A 691 -11.97 -1.24 22.62
C ILE A 691 -13.13 -2.11 22.18
N MET A 692 -13.11 -2.55 20.93
CA MET A 692 -14.08 -3.50 20.41
C MET A 692 -13.38 -4.70 19.76
N VAL A 693 -14.02 -5.87 19.81
CA VAL A 693 -13.56 -7.06 19.07
C VAL A 693 -14.51 -7.36 17.91
N LYS A 694 -13.97 -7.62 16.71
CA LYS A 694 -14.76 -7.96 15.53
C LYS A 694 -14.73 -9.46 15.27
N VAL A 695 -15.90 -10.09 15.32
CA VAL A 695 -16.07 -11.55 15.32
C VAL A 695 -16.59 -12.09 14.00
N SER A 696 -16.36 -13.38 13.74
CA SER A 696 -16.77 -14.07 12.52
C SER A 696 -18.27 -14.38 12.58
N PRO A 697 -19.03 -14.21 11.48
CA PRO A 697 -20.43 -14.63 11.43
C PRO A 697 -20.59 -16.15 11.33
N ASP A 698 -19.48 -16.88 11.19
CA ASP A 698 -19.47 -18.33 11.01
C ASP A 698 -19.33 -19.11 12.31
N GLU A 699 -19.02 -18.44 13.43
CA GLU A 699 -19.08 -19.00 14.78
C GLU A 699 -20.46 -18.65 15.38
N ASP A 700 -21.45 -19.54 15.20
CA ASP A 700 -22.86 -19.27 15.55
C ASP A 700 -23.48 -20.25 16.56
N SER A 701 -22.67 -21.17 17.12
CA SER A 701 -23.05 -22.03 18.25
C SER A 701 -23.12 -21.23 19.56
N GLU A 702 -24.00 -21.65 20.47
CA GLU A 702 -24.21 -20.94 21.74
C GLU A 702 -22.96 -21.01 22.63
N GLU A 703 -22.23 -22.13 22.60
CA GLU A 703 -21.00 -22.34 23.37
C GLU A 703 -19.89 -21.40 22.92
N GLN A 704 -19.71 -21.23 21.60
CA GLN A 704 -18.72 -20.30 21.04
C GLN A 704 -19.08 -18.84 21.36
N ILE A 705 -20.35 -18.47 21.19
CA ILE A 705 -20.81 -17.11 21.51
C ILE A 705 -20.62 -16.83 23.00
N SER A 706 -21.01 -17.76 23.88
CA SER A 706 -20.80 -17.61 25.32
C SER A 706 -19.32 -17.47 25.67
N GLY A 707 -18.45 -18.28 25.06
CA GLY A 707 -17.01 -18.22 25.31
C GLY A 707 -16.38 -16.90 24.85
N ILE A 708 -16.82 -16.35 23.71
CA ILE A 708 -16.38 -15.03 23.25
C ILE A 708 -16.87 -13.92 24.19
N CYS A 709 -18.12 -13.98 24.65
CA CYS A 709 -18.66 -13.01 25.60
C CYS A 709 -17.92 -13.04 26.94
N GLU A 710 -17.54 -14.23 27.41
CA GLU A 710 -16.71 -14.42 28.59
C GLU A 710 -15.34 -13.78 28.42
N ALA A 711 -14.64 -14.03 27.30
CA ALA A 711 -13.36 -13.41 26.99
C ALA A 711 -13.45 -11.87 26.91
N VAL A 712 -14.54 -11.32 26.37
CA VAL A 712 -14.78 -9.86 26.31
C VAL A 712 -14.89 -9.26 27.72
N TRP A 713 -15.67 -9.90 28.59
CA TRP A 713 -15.81 -9.45 29.98
C TRP A 713 -14.51 -9.58 30.77
N ASP A 714 -13.84 -10.72 30.68
CA ASP A 714 -12.63 -11.01 31.46
C ASP A 714 -11.45 -10.11 31.07
N SER A 715 -11.35 -9.76 29.79
CA SER A 715 -10.30 -8.85 29.31
C SER A 715 -10.60 -7.37 29.59
N GLY A 716 -11.88 -7.00 29.79
CA GLY A 716 -12.30 -5.61 29.97
C GLY A 716 -12.44 -4.85 28.64
N VAL A 717 -12.87 -5.53 27.57
CA VAL A 717 -13.19 -4.91 26.28
C VAL A 717 -14.59 -4.28 26.32
N ASP A 718 -14.75 -3.12 25.68
CA ASP A 718 -15.97 -2.30 25.79
C ASP A 718 -17.12 -2.73 24.86
N GLY A 719 -16.83 -3.51 23.81
CA GLY A 719 -17.89 -3.94 22.88
C GLY A 719 -17.49 -4.98 21.84
N VAL A 720 -18.48 -5.42 21.07
CA VAL A 720 -18.33 -6.45 20.02
C VAL A 720 -18.93 -5.95 18.70
N ILE A 721 -18.23 -6.19 17.59
CA ILE A 721 -18.74 -5.96 16.23
C ILE A 721 -19.12 -7.32 15.62
N VAL A 722 -20.41 -7.51 15.38
CA VAL A 722 -21.01 -8.76 14.88
C VAL A 722 -21.63 -8.50 13.50
N GLY A 723 -21.18 -9.14 12.41
CA GLY A 723 -19.97 -9.92 12.23
C GLY A 723 -19.25 -9.53 10.94
N ASN A 724 -18.12 -10.17 10.66
CA ASN A 724 -17.35 -9.97 9.44
C ASN A 724 -17.96 -10.72 8.23
N THR A 725 -17.20 -10.92 7.15
CA THR A 725 -17.62 -11.69 5.97
C THR A 725 -17.77 -13.19 6.26
N THR A 726 -18.65 -13.89 5.53
CA THR A 726 -18.92 -15.34 5.70
C THR A 726 -18.15 -16.19 4.68
N LYS A 727 -17.69 -17.39 5.07
CA LYS A 727 -17.19 -18.40 4.12
C LYS A 727 -18.33 -19.17 3.43
N LYS A 728 -19.55 -19.12 3.99
CA LYS A 728 -20.72 -19.73 3.37
C LYS A 728 -21.05 -19.02 2.05
N ARG A 729 -21.74 -19.71 1.14
CA ARG A 729 -22.22 -19.18 -0.13
C ARG A 729 -23.75 -19.23 -0.10
N PRO A 730 -24.42 -18.13 0.31
CA PRO A 730 -25.86 -18.13 0.45
C PRO A 730 -26.54 -18.21 -0.92
N ASP A 731 -27.76 -18.73 -0.94
CA ASP A 731 -28.56 -18.82 -2.14
C ASP A 731 -28.83 -17.42 -2.73
N PRO A 732 -28.92 -17.30 -4.06
CA PRO A 732 -29.28 -16.05 -4.72
C PRO A 732 -30.64 -15.50 -4.27
N LEU A 733 -30.77 -14.17 -4.28
CA LEU A 733 -32.03 -13.48 -4.07
C LEU A 733 -32.57 -12.94 -5.42
N PRO A 734 -33.88 -13.07 -5.70
CA PRO A 734 -34.87 -13.84 -4.95
C PRO A 734 -34.63 -15.37 -5.03
N ARG A 735 -35.20 -16.15 -4.10
CA ARG A 735 -35.02 -17.62 -4.09
C ARG A 735 -35.38 -18.23 -5.45
N GLY A 736 -34.54 -19.13 -5.93
CA GLY A 736 -34.69 -19.75 -7.25
C GLY A 736 -34.15 -18.92 -8.42
N TYR A 737 -33.55 -17.76 -8.16
CA TYR A 737 -32.87 -16.99 -9.20
C TYR A 737 -31.67 -17.76 -9.76
N ALA A 738 -31.68 -17.99 -11.08
CA ALA A 738 -30.59 -18.63 -11.78
C ALA A 738 -29.46 -17.61 -12.06
N LEU A 739 -28.32 -17.80 -11.41
CA LEU A 739 -27.16 -16.92 -11.61
C LEU A 739 -26.61 -17.03 -13.04
N PRO A 740 -26.15 -15.91 -13.62
CA PRO A 740 -25.33 -15.95 -14.84
C PRO A 740 -24.13 -16.88 -14.65
N ALA A 741 -23.76 -17.64 -15.68
CA ALA A 741 -22.67 -18.63 -15.59
C ALA A 741 -21.33 -18.03 -15.13
N SER A 742 -21.05 -16.77 -15.51
CA SER A 742 -19.88 -16.02 -15.05
C SER A 742 -19.92 -15.77 -13.54
N GLU A 743 -21.04 -15.33 -12.99
CA GLU A 743 -21.21 -15.10 -11.54
C GLU A 743 -21.27 -16.41 -10.75
N ALA A 744 -21.87 -17.46 -11.31
CA ALA A 744 -21.86 -18.79 -10.72
C ALA A 744 -20.43 -19.33 -10.56
N LYS A 745 -19.54 -19.12 -11.54
CA LYS A 745 -18.11 -19.45 -11.43
C LYS A 745 -17.43 -18.62 -10.34
N LEU A 746 -17.76 -17.35 -10.20
CA LEU A 746 -17.20 -16.48 -9.16
C LEU A 746 -17.59 -16.92 -7.74
N LEU A 747 -18.75 -17.57 -7.54
CA LEU A 747 -19.10 -18.12 -6.23
C LEU A 747 -18.12 -19.18 -5.72
N LEU A 748 -17.42 -19.87 -6.64
CA LEU A 748 -16.40 -20.87 -6.31
C LEU A 748 -15.08 -20.24 -5.85
N GLU A 749 -14.91 -18.93 -6.04
CA GLU A 749 -13.70 -18.23 -5.60
C GLU A 749 -13.54 -18.29 -4.09
N GLN A 750 -12.30 -18.51 -3.64
CA GLN A 750 -11.98 -18.45 -2.21
C GLN A 750 -12.09 -17.02 -1.69
N GLY A 751 -12.59 -16.90 -0.46
CA GLY A 751 -12.70 -15.63 0.26
C GLY A 751 -13.98 -15.49 1.06
N GLY A 752 -14.09 -14.35 1.74
CA GLY A 752 -15.28 -13.94 2.46
C GLY A 752 -16.32 -13.34 1.53
N TYR A 753 -17.55 -13.83 1.62
CA TYR A 753 -18.73 -13.28 0.97
C TYR A 753 -19.28 -12.10 1.78
N SER A 754 -19.77 -11.08 1.10
CA SER A 754 -20.48 -9.92 1.65
C SER A 754 -21.65 -9.56 0.74
N GLY A 755 -22.81 -9.25 1.30
CA GLY A 755 -23.98 -8.86 0.52
C GLY A 755 -25.28 -8.92 1.32
N PRO A 756 -26.41 -8.46 0.73
CA PRO A 756 -27.73 -8.43 1.38
C PRO A 756 -28.17 -9.79 1.93
N GLN A 757 -27.73 -10.89 1.33
CA GLN A 757 -28.02 -12.27 1.71
C GLN A 757 -27.57 -12.60 3.14
N MET A 758 -26.63 -11.84 3.70
CA MET A 758 -26.16 -12.03 5.07
C MET A 758 -27.04 -11.36 6.13
N PHE A 759 -27.99 -10.50 5.73
CA PHE A 759 -28.73 -9.64 6.66
C PHE A 759 -29.43 -10.44 7.77
N GLU A 760 -30.32 -11.36 7.40
CA GLU A 760 -31.10 -12.15 8.35
C GLU A 760 -30.22 -12.94 9.33
N ARG A 761 -29.17 -13.58 8.81
CA ARG A 761 -28.23 -14.36 9.63
C ARG A 761 -27.46 -13.46 10.60
N THR A 762 -27.00 -12.30 10.12
CA THR A 762 -26.23 -11.36 10.94
C THR A 762 -27.13 -10.75 12.02
N LEU A 763 -28.37 -10.40 11.70
CA LEU A 763 -29.36 -9.90 12.66
C LEU A 763 -29.66 -10.94 13.76
N ALA A 764 -29.88 -12.20 13.37
CA ALA A 764 -30.05 -13.29 14.33
C ALA A 764 -28.83 -13.44 15.25
N LEU A 765 -27.62 -13.34 14.68
CA LEU A 765 -26.38 -13.44 15.45
C LEU A 765 -26.20 -12.25 16.41
N VAL A 766 -26.46 -11.02 15.96
CA VAL A 766 -26.46 -9.81 16.82
C VAL A 766 -27.43 -9.99 17.99
N THR A 767 -28.62 -10.54 17.74
CA THR A 767 -29.62 -10.82 18.79
C THR A 767 -29.08 -11.79 19.84
N LYS A 768 -28.38 -12.85 19.42
CA LYS A 768 -27.74 -13.81 20.34
C LYS A 768 -26.64 -13.16 21.18
N TYR A 769 -25.72 -12.42 20.55
CA TYR A 769 -24.66 -11.71 21.25
C TYR A 769 -25.22 -10.70 22.25
N ARG A 770 -26.26 -9.94 21.86
CA ARG A 770 -26.93 -9.00 22.75
C ARG A 770 -27.49 -9.71 23.98
N LYS A 771 -28.24 -10.79 23.77
CA LYS A 771 -28.81 -11.61 24.86
C LYS A 771 -27.74 -12.19 25.79
N ALA A 772 -26.60 -12.62 25.26
CA ALA A 772 -25.51 -13.18 26.05
C ALA A 772 -24.77 -12.10 26.84
N LEU A 773 -24.45 -10.95 26.23
CA LEU A 773 -23.77 -9.84 26.89
C LEU A 773 -24.64 -9.18 27.97
N ASP A 774 -25.96 -9.11 27.77
CA ASP A 774 -26.89 -8.56 28.76
C ASP A 774 -26.98 -9.38 30.06
N GLN A 775 -26.51 -10.64 30.07
CA GLN A 775 -26.42 -11.45 31.29
C GLN A 775 -25.27 -11.03 32.21
N GLY A 776 -24.33 -10.23 31.70
CA GLY A 776 -23.16 -9.78 32.45
C GLY A 776 -22.07 -10.86 32.63
N PRO A 777 -20.98 -10.54 33.34
CA PRO A 777 -19.88 -11.46 33.58
C PRO A 777 -20.30 -12.62 34.50
N LYS A 778 -19.88 -13.86 34.18
CA LYS A 778 -20.18 -15.05 35.00
C LYS A 778 -19.50 -14.98 36.38
N HIS A 779 -18.35 -14.33 36.46
CA HIS A 779 -17.64 -14.05 37.70
C HIS A 779 -17.67 -12.54 37.93
N PRO A 780 -18.33 -12.03 38.99
CA PRO A 780 -18.29 -10.61 39.29
C PRO A 780 -16.83 -10.22 39.58
N THR A 781 -16.25 -9.44 38.66
CA THR A 781 -14.96 -8.80 38.88
C THR A 781 -15.11 -7.83 40.04
N PHE A 782 -14.57 -8.18 41.22
CA PHE A 782 -14.47 -7.26 42.35
C PHE A 782 -13.58 -6.09 41.95
N SER A 783 -14.17 -5.03 41.41
CA SER A 783 -13.48 -3.74 41.30
C SER A 783 -13.34 -3.16 42.71
N THR A 784 -12.12 -3.18 43.22
CA THR A 784 -11.76 -2.45 44.44
C THR A 784 -11.75 -0.96 44.11
N SER A 785 -12.86 -0.28 44.39
CA SER A 785 -12.87 1.17 44.61
C SER A 785 -13.78 1.51 45.79
N SER A 786 -13.32 1.19 47.00
CA SER A 786 -13.84 1.84 48.21
C SER A 786 -13.27 3.26 48.28
N SER A 787 -13.95 4.23 47.69
CA SER A 787 -13.81 5.63 48.11
C SER A 787 -14.93 5.95 49.11
N THR A 788 -14.52 6.04 50.37
CA THR A 788 -15.18 6.68 51.50
C THR A 788 -16.14 7.82 51.11
N ALA A 789 -17.44 7.57 51.21
CA ALA A 789 -18.44 8.61 51.44
C ALA A 789 -18.71 8.68 52.95
N ALA A 790 -17.85 9.41 53.67
CA ALA A 790 -18.16 9.84 55.03
C ALA A 790 -19.12 11.03 54.93
N THR A 791 -20.40 10.78 55.17
CA THR A 791 -21.43 11.79 55.35
C THR A 791 -21.15 12.55 56.64
N ILE A 792 -20.71 13.81 56.51
CA ILE A 792 -20.80 14.79 57.59
C ILE A 792 -22.27 15.20 57.66
N ALA A 793 -22.98 14.65 58.66
CA ALA A 793 -24.26 15.18 59.09
C ALA A 793 -23.97 16.44 59.90
N ASP A 794 -24.35 17.58 59.33
CA ASP A 794 -24.36 18.87 60.00
C ASP A 794 -25.48 18.87 61.05
N ASN A 795 -25.11 19.19 62.28
CA ASN A 795 -25.97 19.26 63.45
C ASN A 795 -25.75 20.66 64.03
N SER A 796 -26.60 21.64 63.69
CA SER A 796 -27.06 22.67 64.63
C SER A 796 -27.95 23.74 63.98
N GLN A 797 -29.14 23.88 64.59
CA GLN A 797 -30.12 24.99 64.58
C GLN A 797 -31.14 25.07 63.45
#